data_AF-A0A535SFV1-F1
#
_entry.id   AF-A0A535SFV1-F1
#
_cell.length_a   1.000
_cell.length_b   1.000
_cell.length_c   1.000
_cell.angle_alpha   90.00
_cell.angle_beta   90.00
_cell.angle_gamma   90.00
#
_symmetry.space_group_name_H-M   'P 1'
#
loop_
_entity.id
_entity.type
_entity.pdbx_description
1 polymer ?
#
loop_
_entity_poly.entity_id
_entity_poly.type
_entity_poly.pdbx_seq_one_letter_code
_entity_poly.pdbx_strand_id
1 'polypeptide(L)'
;MAQSRSFKLRQADNRPNEGAGVSGQKRIDEREVLDRLYKDMHKGIVGTVILSREDRLFRNKHMDQVGAFTRLAEEKRIKVIVPPISSASTEERTRVYDFTIYRDLVAFQDKMREAYGYIEGHVKYMHLCQQNKADKGGYDGRALPPGLAVKGKKQDQIIVIYEPWAEEMRKLALRAQALSWDMGKLNREVARMAFLFPEIPEEDKERYMFRTTLHHIPGVGYRPIDPQTIRDWLTNEMLIGWWQPDADKPDTIIDNHPAVLDYALFAEGYAELKGYTLEGEPVDNWRGITRIRKTRETPPDLLFHGRLVVVPPAPDRTAFISVDEHRSKWYYYGHSRQADGMVVDKFLSIPGAPFDNIVIERLKALERADRQMKDKVKATLDQVYRQQSEDFVSIPRQIEGIKAQLVENAKKRIRTSEADPLYAMLEVEAKELLERQGELGAKKDKLGLVDSPEEIEKLHRLLGNFEAVWPTFDLDQRQRAFRLLINRIVIESVSPHWMRLSIDWLDAISPRVDVAFIWRAMPTRYGAYRLSEKEKEILKTHYPRSPRLELLKLLPDRTWNSIRDQAQAMQVWREVPTKDDLFQAICHRDLVPGLDGQYLFRDYETTLAYIREADDNTSRKKAPLYALWLLSEKVEDLLGLVEQHLNGVGCAPPIPPKPAVRINLPFNEPPKCLRAASANVS
;
A
#
# COMPACT_ATOMS: atom_id res chain seq x y z
N MET A 1 -33.56 44.45 -19.10
CA MET A 1 -32.85 43.38 -19.83
C MET A 1 -32.11 42.51 -18.82
N ALA A 2 -32.71 41.38 -18.43
CA ALA A 2 -32.06 40.40 -17.55
C ALA A 2 -31.36 39.36 -18.44
N GLN A 3 -30.03 39.25 -18.33
CA GLN A 3 -29.27 38.24 -19.07
C GLN A 3 -29.48 36.86 -18.45
N SER A 4 -30.25 36.03 -19.15
CA SER A 4 -30.38 34.60 -18.91
C SER A 4 -29.05 33.91 -19.24
N ARG A 5 -28.31 33.46 -18.21
CA ARG A 5 -27.17 32.55 -18.38
C ARG A 5 -27.70 31.12 -18.37
N SER A 6 -27.68 30.51 -19.55
CA SER A 6 -27.90 29.07 -19.76
C SER A 6 -26.79 28.27 -19.08
N PHE A 7 -27.13 27.54 -18.00
CA PHE A 7 -26.24 26.59 -17.35
C PHE A 7 -26.37 25.22 -18.04
N LYS A 8 -25.26 24.72 -18.61
CA LYS A 8 -25.16 23.33 -19.09
C LYS A 8 -25.24 22.38 -17.89
N LEU A 9 -26.28 21.55 -17.83
CA LEU A 9 -26.36 20.40 -16.91
C LEU A 9 -25.22 19.43 -17.20
N ARG A 10 -24.24 19.33 -16.29
CA ARG A 10 -23.32 18.20 -16.26
C ARG A 10 -24.04 17.04 -15.56
N GLN A 11 -24.52 16.07 -16.33
CA GLN A 11 -24.85 14.74 -15.78
C GLN A 11 -23.53 14.06 -15.42
N ALA A 12 -23.18 14.04 -14.14
CA ALA A 12 -22.12 13.18 -13.63
C ALA A 12 -22.73 11.80 -13.35
N ASP A 13 -22.45 10.82 -14.21
CA ASP A 13 -22.85 9.42 -14.03
C ASP A 13 -21.93 8.74 -13.00
N ASN A 14 -21.93 9.25 -11.77
CA ASN A 14 -21.22 8.67 -10.63
C ASN A 14 -22.21 7.83 -9.82
N ARG A 15 -22.50 6.61 -10.29
CA ARG A 15 -23.23 5.64 -9.46
C ARG A 15 -22.33 5.23 -8.30
N PRO A 16 -22.71 5.46 -7.03
CA PRO A 16 -21.95 4.97 -5.89
C PRO A 16 -22.00 3.44 -5.91
N ASN A 17 -20.89 2.79 -6.25
CA ASN A 17 -20.76 1.34 -6.26
C ASN A 17 -20.44 0.80 -4.85
N GLU A 18 -21.05 1.42 -3.83
CA GLU A 18 -20.92 1.05 -2.43
C GLU A 18 -22.00 0.00 -2.12
N GLY A 19 -21.58 -1.19 -1.68
CA GLY A 19 -22.44 -2.37 -1.49
C GLY A 19 -23.84 -2.06 -0.95
N ALA A 20 -24.85 -2.65 -1.60
CA ALA A 20 -26.27 -2.37 -1.39
C ALA A 20 -26.76 -2.77 0.02
N GLY A 21 -26.46 -1.99 1.05
CA GLY A 21 -26.96 -2.25 2.40
C GLY A 21 -26.39 -1.33 3.47
N VAL A 22 -25.08 -1.04 3.42
CA VAL A 22 -24.34 -0.36 4.50
C VAL A 22 -24.29 1.15 4.32
N SER A 23 -24.40 1.66 3.09
CA SER A 23 -24.12 3.07 2.78
C SER A 23 -25.08 4.08 3.41
N GLY A 24 -26.31 3.68 3.76
CA GLY A 24 -27.29 4.60 4.34
C GLY A 24 -27.08 4.92 5.83
N GLN A 25 -26.36 4.07 6.57
CA GLN A 25 -26.09 4.28 8.00
C GLN A 25 -24.89 5.21 8.25
N LYS A 26 -23.96 5.25 7.30
CA LYS A 26 -22.75 6.07 7.36
C LYS A 26 -23.04 7.56 7.30
N ARG A 27 -22.14 8.36 7.88
CA ARG A 27 -22.23 9.81 7.89
C ARG A 27 -21.94 10.42 6.52
N ILE A 28 -22.45 11.64 6.26
CA ILE A 28 -22.17 12.38 5.01
C ILE A 28 -20.66 12.42 4.74
N ASP A 29 -19.86 12.66 5.77
CA ASP A 29 -18.41 12.84 5.66
C ASP A 29 -17.60 11.53 5.59
N GLU A 30 -18.24 10.38 5.84
CA GLU A 30 -17.68 9.03 5.68
C GLU A 30 -17.84 8.50 4.26
N ARG A 31 -18.69 9.15 3.48
CA ARG A 31 -19.05 8.77 2.11
C ARG A 31 -18.45 9.79 1.18
N GLU A 32 -17.27 9.50 0.62
CA GLU A 32 -16.48 10.46 -0.17
C GLU A 32 -17.33 11.15 -1.27
N VAL A 33 -18.19 10.39 -1.95
CA VAL A 33 -19.08 10.91 -2.99
C VAL A 33 -20.14 11.85 -2.42
N LEU A 34 -20.72 11.51 -1.25
CA LEU A 34 -21.75 12.33 -0.60
C LEU A 34 -21.14 13.58 0.07
N ASP A 35 -19.95 13.48 0.65
CA ASP A 35 -19.18 14.62 1.19
C ASP A 35 -18.84 15.62 0.08
N ARG A 36 -18.36 15.12 -1.07
CA ARG A 36 -18.11 15.94 -2.25
C ARG A 36 -19.39 16.63 -2.72
N LEU A 37 -20.50 15.88 -2.83
CA LEU A 37 -21.81 16.44 -3.17
C LEU A 37 -22.20 17.56 -2.20
N TYR A 38 -22.06 17.33 -0.89
CA TYR A 38 -22.41 18.30 0.14
C TYR A 38 -21.57 19.58 0.06
N LYS A 39 -20.26 19.45 -0.19
CA LYS A 39 -19.35 20.59 -0.46
C LYS A 39 -19.75 21.36 -1.70
N ASP A 40 -20.14 20.67 -2.77
CA ASP A 40 -20.57 21.30 -4.02
C ASP A 40 -21.94 22.00 -3.87
N MET A 41 -22.84 21.46 -3.03
CA MET A 41 -24.08 22.14 -2.61
C MET A 41 -23.76 23.42 -1.84
N HIS A 42 -22.85 23.38 -0.87
CA HIS A 42 -22.43 24.58 -0.12
C HIS A 42 -21.86 25.69 -1.01
N LYS A 43 -21.07 25.31 -2.02
CA LYS A 43 -20.50 26.23 -3.02
C LYS A 43 -21.54 26.75 -4.03
N GLY A 44 -22.77 26.22 -4.02
CA GLY A 44 -23.80 26.58 -4.99
C GLY A 44 -23.54 26.05 -6.40
N ILE A 45 -22.70 25.02 -6.53
CA ILE A 45 -22.39 24.38 -7.83
C ILE A 45 -23.56 23.47 -8.26
N VAL A 46 -24.23 22.85 -7.29
CA VAL A 46 -25.32 21.88 -7.51
C VAL A 46 -26.67 22.55 -7.27
N GLY A 47 -27.55 22.54 -8.27
CA GLY A 47 -28.92 23.02 -8.15
C GLY A 47 -29.98 21.92 -8.07
N THR A 48 -29.62 20.66 -8.33
CA THR A 48 -30.57 19.52 -8.30
C THR A 48 -29.80 18.24 -8.01
N VAL A 49 -30.38 17.39 -7.16
CA VAL A 49 -29.84 16.07 -6.78
C VAL A 49 -30.80 15.00 -7.25
N ILE A 50 -30.29 13.98 -7.96
CA ILE A 50 -31.10 12.86 -8.45
C ILE A 50 -30.70 11.61 -7.68
N LEU A 51 -31.68 10.89 -7.13
CA LEU A 51 -31.47 9.70 -6.31
C LEU A 51 -32.26 8.54 -6.88
N SER A 52 -31.73 7.31 -6.83
CA SER A 52 -32.49 6.14 -7.26
C SER A 52 -33.63 5.78 -6.30
N ARG A 53 -33.45 6.02 -4.99
CA ARG A 53 -34.46 5.87 -3.94
C ARG A 53 -34.14 6.82 -2.79
N GLU A 54 -35.15 7.22 -2.03
CA GLU A 54 -35.00 8.09 -0.86
C GLU A 54 -34.04 7.45 0.17
N ASP A 55 -34.25 6.16 0.45
CA ASP A 55 -33.53 5.38 1.48
C ASP A 55 -32.02 5.17 1.22
N ARG A 56 -31.50 5.64 0.08
CA ARG A 56 -30.07 5.57 -0.28
C ARG A 56 -29.25 6.74 0.26
N LEU A 57 -29.91 7.81 0.65
CA LEU A 57 -29.25 8.98 1.23
C LEU A 57 -28.95 8.77 2.71
N PHE A 58 -29.96 8.50 3.53
CA PHE A 58 -29.81 8.43 4.98
C PHE A 58 -30.68 7.32 5.58
N ARG A 59 -30.18 6.73 6.66
CA ARG A 59 -30.86 5.71 7.48
C ARG A 59 -30.46 5.85 8.95
N ASN A 60 -30.32 7.09 9.42
CA ASN A 60 -29.87 7.39 10.78
C ASN A 60 -31.06 7.54 11.73
N LYS A 61 -30.94 7.01 12.95
CA LYS A 61 -32.01 6.98 13.97
C LYS A 61 -32.57 8.36 14.30
N HIS A 62 -31.68 9.33 14.46
CA HIS A 62 -32.00 10.66 14.98
C HIS A 62 -32.37 11.69 13.91
N MET A 63 -32.34 11.32 12.62
CA MET A 63 -32.60 12.25 11.50
C MET A 63 -31.67 13.48 11.43
N ASP A 64 -30.59 13.54 12.23
CA ASP A 64 -29.65 14.67 12.24
C ASP A 64 -29.05 14.99 10.87
N GLN A 65 -28.61 13.97 10.13
CA GLN A 65 -28.03 14.14 8.80
C GLN A 65 -29.07 14.50 7.76
N VAL A 66 -30.27 13.92 7.86
CA VAL A 66 -31.42 14.30 7.04
C VAL A 66 -31.72 15.78 7.25
N GLY A 67 -31.78 16.24 8.51
CA GLY A 67 -32.02 17.64 8.84
C GLY A 67 -30.91 18.59 8.39
N ALA A 68 -29.63 18.17 8.47
CA ALA A 68 -28.52 18.96 7.93
C ALA A 68 -28.57 19.07 6.40
N PHE A 69 -28.95 17.99 5.72
CA PHE A 69 -29.09 17.95 4.26
C PHE A 69 -30.29 18.78 3.78
N THR A 70 -31.47 18.58 4.37
CA THR A 70 -32.69 19.28 3.95
C THR A 70 -32.59 20.79 4.23
N ARG A 71 -31.96 21.20 5.35
CA ARG A 71 -31.70 22.62 5.64
C ARG A 71 -30.78 23.26 4.60
N LEU A 72 -29.69 22.60 4.24
CA LEU A 72 -28.78 23.12 3.20
C LEU A 72 -29.48 23.19 1.85
N ALA A 73 -30.27 22.17 1.51
CA ALA A 73 -31.00 22.12 0.26
C ALA A 73 -32.11 23.20 0.19
N GLU A 74 -32.79 23.47 1.30
CA GLU A 74 -33.73 24.59 1.43
C GLU A 74 -33.01 25.94 1.25
N GLU A 75 -31.91 26.18 1.98
CA GLU A 75 -31.13 27.43 1.93
C GLU A 75 -30.63 27.72 0.50
N LYS A 76 -30.15 26.69 -0.21
CA LYS A 76 -29.62 26.81 -1.56
C LYS A 76 -30.65 26.57 -2.67
N ARG A 77 -31.93 26.36 -2.32
CA ARG A 77 -33.05 26.06 -3.25
C ARG A 77 -32.76 24.88 -4.18
N ILE A 78 -32.15 23.82 -3.63
CA ILE A 78 -31.79 22.61 -4.33
C ILE A 78 -32.99 21.65 -4.31
N LYS A 79 -33.37 21.13 -5.48
CA LYS A 79 -34.44 20.14 -5.62
C LYS A 79 -33.89 18.73 -5.58
N VAL A 80 -34.65 17.81 -4.99
CA VAL A 80 -34.32 16.38 -5.01
C VAL A 80 -35.32 15.64 -5.88
N ILE A 81 -34.81 14.88 -6.86
CA ILE A 81 -35.63 14.11 -7.80
C ILE A 81 -35.39 12.63 -7.57
N VAL A 82 -36.47 11.89 -7.34
CA VAL A 82 -36.46 10.43 -7.21
C VAL A 82 -37.29 9.85 -8.35
N PRO A 83 -36.66 9.30 -9.40
CA PRO A 83 -37.36 8.64 -10.48
C PRO A 83 -37.97 7.31 -9.98
N PRO A 84 -39.05 6.84 -10.61
CA PRO A 84 -39.67 5.57 -10.25
C PRO A 84 -38.71 4.39 -10.46
N ILE A 85 -38.78 3.40 -9.56
CA ILE A 85 -37.86 2.25 -9.55
C ILE A 85 -38.15 1.29 -10.72
N SER A 86 -39.41 1.24 -11.17
CA SER A 86 -39.84 0.40 -12.28
C SER A 86 -40.69 1.21 -13.25
N SER A 87 -40.33 1.16 -14.52
CA SER A 87 -41.13 1.68 -15.63
C SER A 87 -42.45 0.91 -15.84
N ALA A 88 -42.67 -0.20 -15.13
CA ALA A 88 -43.86 -1.05 -15.28
C ALA A 88 -45.00 -0.70 -14.31
N SER A 89 -44.75 0.10 -13.27
CA SER A 89 -45.80 0.60 -12.38
C SER A 89 -46.35 1.91 -12.95
N THR A 90 -47.54 1.87 -13.56
CA THR A 90 -48.20 3.06 -14.13
C THR A 90 -48.58 4.13 -13.09
N GLU A 91 -48.44 3.84 -11.80
CA GLU A 91 -48.89 4.71 -10.71
C GLU A 91 -47.76 5.45 -9.98
N GLU A 92 -46.52 4.97 -10.07
CA GLU A 92 -45.38 5.65 -9.44
C GLU A 92 -44.87 6.81 -10.30
N ARG A 93 -45.35 8.01 -10.00
CA ARG A 93 -44.82 9.25 -10.59
C ARG A 93 -43.48 9.60 -9.99
N THR A 94 -42.57 10.15 -10.81
CA THR A 94 -41.33 10.80 -10.36
C THR A 94 -41.63 11.76 -9.21
N ARG A 95 -41.02 11.52 -8.06
CA ARG A 95 -41.17 12.41 -6.90
C ARG A 95 -40.14 13.52 -7.00
N VAL A 96 -40.60 14.75 -6.85
CA VAL A 96 -39.75 15.93 -6.79
C VAL A 96 -39.99 16.56 -5.43
N TYR A 97 -38.93 16.67 -4.64
CA TYR A 97 -38.96 17.31 -3.34
C TYR A 97 -38.37 18.71 -3.48
N ASP A 98 -39.18 19.72 -3.18
CA ASP A 98 -38.75 21.10 -3.00
C ASP A 98 -38.80 21.44 -1.50
N PHE A 99 -37.64 21.51 -0.84
CA PHE A 99 -37.59 21.67 0.62
C PHE A 99 -38.02 23.05 1.11
N THR A 100 -38.28 24.01 0.20
CA THR A 100 -38.98 25.25 0.56
C THR A 100 -40.46 25.01 0.84
N ILE A 101 -41.00 23.86 0.40
CA ILE A 101 -42.35 23.41 0.64
C ILE A 101 -42.34 22.45 1.84
N TYR A 102 -42.96 22.86 2.94
CA TYR A 102 -43.01 22.07 4.17
C TYR A 102 -43.58 20.65 3.95
N ARG A 103 -44.57 20.49 3.07
CA ARG A 103 -45.14 19.18 2.73
C ARG A 103 -44.09 18.22 2.14
N ASP A 104 -43.22 18.70 1.27
CA ASP A 104 -42.18 17.88 0.63
C ASP A 104 -41.08 17.54 1.62
N LEU A 105 -40.71 18.49 2.49
CA LEU A 105 -39.79 18.25 3.61
C LEU A 105 -40.29 17.12 4.52
N VAL A 106 -41.54 17.19 4.96
CA VAL A 106 -42.16 16.16 5.82
C VAL A 106 -42.24 14.84 5.09
N ALA A 107 -42.70 14.82 3.83
CA ALA A 107 -42.80 13.59 3.05
C ALA A 107 -41.44 12.90 2.84
N PHE A 108 -40.37 13.67 2.65
CA PHE A 108 -39.01 13.14 2.57
C PHE A 108 -38.52 12.57 3.91
N GLN A 109 -38.75 13.29 5.01
CA GLN A 109 -38.37 12.83 6.36
C GLN A 109 -39.14 11.57 6.79
N ASP A 110 -40.42 11.47 6.44
CA ASP A 110 -41.24 10.29 6.72
C ASP A 110 -40.67 9.05 6.03
N LYS A 111 -40.22 9.19 4.77
CA LYS A 111 -39.54 8.12 4.03
C LYS A 111 -38.22 7.71 4.67
N MET A 112 -37.46 8.65 5.25
CA MET A 112 -36.25 8.32 6.01
C MET A 112 -36.56 7.56 7.31
N ARG A 113 -37.63 7.95 8.03
CA ARG A 113 -38.09 7.24 9.24
C ARG A 113 -38.56 5.82 8.92
N GLU A 114 -39.32 5.65 7.84
CA GLU A 114 -39.75 4.34 7.34
C GLU A 114 -38.54 3.43 7.03
N ALA A 115 -37.53 3.97 6.34
CA ALA A 115 -36.30 3.25 6.03
C ALA A 115 -35.50 2.83 7.28
N TYR A 116 -35.41 3.69 8.30
CA TYR A 116 -34.76 3.35 9.56
C TYR A 116 -35.56 2.28 10.33
N GLY A 117 -36.89 2.43 10.42
CA GLY A 117 -37.77 1.45 11.06
C GLY A 117 -37.66 0.06 10.43
N TYR A 118 -37.48 -0.02 9.10
CA TYR A 118 -37.22 -1.28 8.40
C TYR A 118 -35.92 -1.95 8.87
N ILE A 119 -34.83 -1.19 9.09
CA ILE A 119 -33.58 -1.77 9.60
C ILE A 119 -33.77 -2.28 11.04
N GLU A 120 -34.30 -1.43 11.91
CA GLU A 120 -34.44 -1.77 13.32
C GLU A 120 -35.40 -2.94 13.54
N GLY A 121 -36.53 -2.96 12.85
CA GLY A 121 -37.49 -4.06 12.94
C GLY A 121 -37.01 -5.30 12.18
N HIS A 122 -36.83 -5.19 10.86
CA HIS A 122 -36.66 -6.35 10.00
C HIS A 122 -35.24 -6.91 10.02
N VAL A 123 -34.21 -6.05 9.91
CA VAL A 123 -32.82 -6.51 9.78
C VAL A 123 -32.28 -7.05 11.12
N LYS A 124 -32.54 -6.36 12.24
CA LYS A 124 -32.14 -6.88 13.57
C LYS A 124 -32.85 -8.21 13.88
N TYR A 125 -34.14 -8.31 13.56
CA TYR A 125 -34.88 -9.57 13.70
C TYR A 125 -34.26 -10.68 12.84
N MET A 126 -33.87 -10.39 11.60
CA MET A 126 -33.18 -11.35 10.75
C MET A 126 -31.84 -11.82 11.35
N HIS A 127 -31.03 -10.91 11.92
CA HIS A 127 -29.79 -11.29 12.60
C HIS A 127 -30.05 -12.15 13.84
N LEU A 128 -31.05 -11.82 14.65
CA LEU A 128 -31.45 -12.66 15.79
C LEU A 128 -31.91 -14.04 15.32
N CYS A 129 -32.67 -14.13 14.23
CA CYS A 129 -33.04 -15.42 13.63
C CYS A 129 -31.83 -16.21 13.11
N GLN A 130 -30.82 -15.54 12.55
CA GLN A 130 -29.56 -16.17 12.13
C GLN A 130 -28.80 -16.71 13.33
N GLN A 131 -28.66 -15.92 14.40
CA GLN A 131 -28.01 -16.34 15.63
C GLN A 131 -28.74 -17.51 16.28
N ASN A 132 -30.06 -17.44 16.42
CA ASN A 132 -30.87 -18.53 16.97
C ASN A 132 -30.77 -19.82 16.13
N LYS A 133 -30.50 -19.68 14.83
CA LYS A 133 -30.24 -20.82 13.96
C LYS A 133 -28.83 -21.37 14.16
N ALA A 134 -27.82 -20.50 14.28
CA ALA A 134 -26.44 -20.86 14.59
C ALA A 134 -26.31 -21.58 15.94
N ASP A 135 -26.98 -21.07 16.98
CA ASP A 135 -27.00 -21.63 18.34
C ASP A 135 -27.67 -23.02 18.38
N LYS A 136 -28.56 -23.32 17.41
CA LYS A 136 -29.15 -24.66 17.21
C LYS A 136 -28.28 -25.57 16.33
N GLY A 137 -27.10 -25.10 15.93
CA GLY A 137 -26.21 -25.82 15.03
C GLY A 137 -26.63 -25.80 13.55
N GLY A 138 -27.56 -24.93 13.17
CA GLY A 138 -27.95 -24.72 11.77
C GLY A 138 -27.10 -23.66 11.08
N TYR A 139 -27.06 -23.73 9.74
CA TYR A 139 -26.28 -22.78 8.94
C TYR A 139 -26.87 -21.35 8.98
N ASP A 140 -26.07 -20.37 9.37
CA ASP A 140 -26.49 -18.98 9.64
C ASP A 140 -26.25 -17.98 8.49
N GLY A 141 -25.53 -18.41 7.45
CA GLY A 141 -25.20 -17.56 6.29
C GLY A 141 -23.73 -17.20 6.15
N ARG A 142 -22.86 -17.54 7.11
CA ARG A 142 -21.41 -17.27 7.05
C ARG A 142 -20.71 -18.06 5.95
N ALA A 143 -19.60 -17.55 5.43
CA ALA A 143 -18.80 -18.30 4.48
C ALA A 143 -18.24 -19.58 5.13
N LEU A 144 -18.28 -20.69 4.41
CA LEU A 144 -17.76 -21.98 4.83
C LEU A 144 -16.38 -22.24 4.23
N PRO A 145 -15.47 -22.92 4.95
CA PRO A 145 -14.22 -23.37 4.36
C PRO A 145 -14.48 -24.40 3.25
N PRO A 146 -13.61 -24.51 2.23
CA PRO A 146 -13.77 -25.48 1.16
C PRO A 146 -13.83 -26.92 1.71
N GLY A 147 -14.71 -27.73 1.13
CA GLY A 147 -15.03 -29.09 1.62
C GLY A 147 -16.35 -29.16 2.37
N LEU A 148 -16.90 -28.02 2.80
CA LEU A 148 -18.23 -27.91 3.38
C LEU A 148 -19.19 -27.19 2.41
N ALA A 149 -20.44 -27.64 2.40
CA ALA A 149 -21.53 -27.02 1.66
C ALA A 149 -22.81 -27.04 2.48
N VAL A 150 -23.83 -26.32 2.02
CA VAL A 150 -25.11 -26.23 2.70
C VAL A 150 -26.17 -26.95 1.89
N LYS A 151 -26.93 -27.84 2.55
CA LYS A 151 -28.05 -28.57 1.94
C LYS A 151 -29.37 -28.22 2.64
N GLY A 152 -30.46 -28.18 1.87
CA GLY A 152 -31.82 -27.99 2.41
C GLY A 152 -32.40 -26.60 2.15
N LYS A 153 -33.68 -26.43 2.50
CA LYS A 153 -34.39 -25.15 2.38
C LYS A 153 -33.96 -24.20 3.49
N LYS A 154 -34.20 -22.89 3.33
CA LYS A 154 -33.75 -21.83 4.25
C LYS A 154 -33.95 -22.11 5.75
N GLN A 155 -35.01 -22.80 6.14
CA GLN A 155 -35.30 -23.17 7.54
C GLN A 155 -34.49 -24.38 8.03
N ASP A 156 -34.25 -25.37 7.16
CA ASP A 156 -33.63 -26.66 7.47
C ASP A 156 -32.23 -26.79 6.87
N GLN A 157 -31.51 -25.68 6.75
CA GLN A 157 -30.18 -25.70 6.16
C GLN A 157 -29.19 -26.32 7.14
N ILE A 158 -28.63 -27.46 6.73
CA ILE A 158 -27.60 -28.19 7.45
C ILE A 158 -26.27 -28.11 6.70
N ILE A 159 -25.18 -28.09 7.46
CA ILE A 159 -23.83 -28.15 6.92
C ILE A 159 -23.54 -29.62 6.60
N VAL A 160 -23.05 -29.87 5.39
CA VAL A 160 -22.71 -31.21 4.89
C VAL A 160 -21.36 -31.19 4.21
N ILE A 161 -20.69 -32.34 4.16
CA ILE A 161 -19.45 -32.49 3.40
C ILE A 161 -19.76 -32.51 1.91
N TYR A 162 -19.02 -31.71 1.15
CA TYR A 162 -18.95 -31.81 -0.31
C TYR A 162 -17.65 -32.52 -0.70
N GLU A 163 -17.75 -33.83 -0.94
CA GLU A 163 -16.61 -34.74 -1.05
C GLU A 163 -15.54 -34.28 -2.07
N PRO A 164 -15.89 -33.80 -3.28
CA PRO A 164 -14.87 -33.38 -4.26
C PRO A 164 -13.93 -32.27 -3.74
N TRP A 165 -14.42 -31.34 -2.92
CA TRP A 165 -13.56 -30.32 -2.31
C TRP A 165 -12.95 -30.79 -0.98
N ALA A 166 -13.64 -31.66 -0.25
CA ALA A 166 -13.13 -32.22 1.00
C ALA A 166 -11.88 -33.07 0.76
N GLU A 167 -11.85 -33.86 -0.32
CA GLU A 167 -10.67 -34.61 -0.74
C GLU A 167 -9.47 -33.70 -1.02
N GLU A 168 -9.66 -32.60 -1.75
CA GLU A 168 -8.59 -31.62 -2.00
C GLU A 168 -8.14 -30.91 -0.72
N MET A 169 -9.06 -30.63 0.22
CA MET A 169 -8.71 -30.06 1.53
C MET A 169 -7.86 -31.03 2.36
N ARG A 170 -8.20 -32.34 2.37
CA ARG A 170 -7.39 -33.37 3.02
C ARG A 170 -6.00 -33.48 2.39
N LYS A 171 -5.91 -33.48 1.05
CA LYS A 171 -4.61 -33.47 0.33
C LYS A 171 -3.78 -32.24 0.70
N LEU A 172 -4.42 -31.07 0.79
CA LEU A 172 -3.77 -29.81 1.19
C LEU A 172 -3.22 -29.89 2.62
N ALA A 173 -4.00 -30.38 3.57
CA ALA A 173 -3.57 -30.54 4.97
C ALA A 173 -2.41 -31.54 5.12
N LEU A 174 -2.50 -32.71 4.46
CA LEU A 174 -1.41 -33.69 4.42
C LEU A 174 -0.15 -33.10 3.76
N ARG A 175 -0.31 -32.30 2.71
CA ARG A 175 0.82 -31.63 2.07
C ARG A 175 1.44 -30.57 2.99
N ALA A 176 0.63 -29.84 3.75
CA ALA A 176 1.09 -28.91 4.76
C ALA A 176 1.92 -29.62 5.84
N GLN A 177 1.40 -30.74 6.38
CA GLN A 177 2.12 -31.59 7.34
C GLN A 177 3.46 -32.10 6.77
N ALA A 178 3.47 -32.59 5.52
CA ALA A 178 4.69 -33.04 4.85
C ALA A 178 5.74 -31.93 4.63
N LEU A 179 5.30 -30.67 4.60
CA LEU A 179 6.16 -29.48 4.54
C LEU A 179 6.49 -28.93 5.94
N SER A 180 6.17 -29.66 7.00
CA SER A 180 6.30 -29.25 8.40
C SER A 180 5.61 -27.90 8.66
N TRP A 181 4.42 -27.73 8.07
CA TRP A 181 3.57 -26.54 8.20
C TRP A 181 4.25 -25.24 7.73
N ASP A 182 5.28 -25.34 6.85
CA ASP A 182 5.92 -24.20 6.19
C ASP A 182 4.98 -23.60 5.13
N MET A 183 4.13 -22.67 5.58
CA MET A 183 3.15 -21.97 4.73
C MET A 183 3.81 -21.28 3.53
N GLY A 184 5.05 -20.81 3.64
CA GLY A 184 5.75 -20.17 2.52
C GLY A 184 6.08 -21.14 1.39
N LYS A 185 6.38 -22.40 1.69
CA LYS A 185 6.51 -23.46 0.68
C LYS A 185 5.15 -23.87 0.13
N LEU A 186 4.17 -24.12 1.00
CA LEU A 186 2.83 -24.55 0.60
C LEU A 186 2.17 -23.53 -0.33
N ASN A 187 2.19 -22.24 0.04
CA ASN A 187 1.62 -21.16 -0.77
C ASN A 187 2.28 -21.04 -2.15
N ARG A 188 3.59 -21.32 -2.26
CA ARG A 188 4.29 -21.35 -3.56
C ARG A 188 3.93 -22.56 -4.41
N GLU A 189 3.60 -23.70 -3.80
CA GLU A 189 3.09 -24.86 -4.53
C GLU A 189 1.68 -24.58 -5.04
N VAL A 190 0.79 -24.09 -4.18
CA VAL A 190 -0.60 -23.75 -4.55
C VAL A 190 -0.65 -22.64 -5.62
N ALA A 191 0.20 -21.62 -5.53
CA ALA A 191 0.27 -20.55 -6.54
C ALA A 191 0.62 -21.06 -7.95
N ARG A 192 1.30 -22.21 -8.07
CA ARG A 192 1.64 -22.82 -9.37
C ARG A 192 0.51 -23.67 -9.94
N MET A 193 -0.48 -24.05 -9.13
CA MET A 193 -1.59 -24.87 -9.58
C MET A 193 -2.57 -24.05 -10.41
N ALA A 194 -3.14 -24.63 -11.46
CA ALA A 194 -4.16 -23.97 -12.28
C ALA A 194 -5.43 -23.60 -11.49
N PHE A 195 -5.80 -24.47 -10.55
CA PHE A 195 -6.83 -24.29 -9.53
C PHE A 195 -6.46 -25.18 -8.34
N LEU A 196 -7.00 -24.90 -7.16
CA LEU A 196 -6.87 -25.79 -5.99
C LEU A 196 -8.10 -26.67 -5.82
N PHE A 197 -9.30 -26.11 -6.03
CA PHE A 197 -10.55 -26.84 -5.96
C PHE A 197 -11.22 -26.88 -7.34
N PRO A 198 -11.73 -28.04 -7.78
CA PRO A 198 -12.35 -28.17 -9.10
C PRO A 198 -13.62 -27.30 -9.23
N GLU A 199 -14.00 -26.99 -10.47
CA GLU A 199 -15.28 -26.34 -10.78
C GLU A 199 -16.43 -27.21 -10.25
N ILE A 200 -17.42 -26.56 -9.62
CA ILE A 200 -18.60 -27.25 -9.11
C ILE A 200 -19.53 -27.54 -10.30
N PRO A 201 -19.93 -28.80 -10.54
CA PRO A 201 -20.92 -29.13 -11.55
C PRO A 201 -22.25 -28.41 -11.32
N GLU A 202 -22.97 -28.05 -12.39
CA GLU A 202 -24.27 -27.34 -12.27
C GLU A 202 -25.29 -28.15 -11.45
N GLU A 203 -25.29 -29.49 -11.59
CA GLU A 203 -26.14 -30.40 -10.79
C GLU A 203 -25.89 -30.24 -9.27
N ASP A 204 -24.64 -30.04 -8.88
CA ASP A 204 -24.27 -29.83 -7.48
C ASP A 204 -24.60 -28.40 -7.02
N LYS A 205 -24.52 -27.40 -7.90
CA LYS A 205 -24.97 -26.02 -7.59
C LYS A 205 -26.47 -25.94 -7.35
N GLU A 206 -27.27 -26.82 -7.97
CA GLU A 206 -28.69 -26.95 -7.70
C GLU A 206 -28.97 -27.67 -6.36
N ARG A 207 -28.14 -28.65 -6.03
CA ARG A 207 -28.30 -29.48 -4.81
C ARG A 207 -27.78 -28.81 -3.54
N TYR A 208 -26.72 -28.03 -3.67
CA TYR A 208 -25.97 -27.43 -2.57
C TYR A 208 -25.79 -25.93 -2.76
N MET A 209 -25.79 -25.20 -1.66
CA MET A 209 -25.41 -23.80 -1.64
C MET A 209 -23.95 -23.68 -1.17
N PHE A 210 -23.10 -23.16 -2.06
CA PHE A 210 -21.70 -22.87 -1.78
C PHE A 210 -21.53 -21.41 -1.40
N ARG A 211 -21.12 -21.16 -0.16
CA ARG A 211 -20.85 -19.82 0.36
C ARG A 211 -19.37 -19.75 0.68
N THR A 212 -18.58 -19.39 -0.30
CA THR A 212 -17.11 -19.41 -0.21
C THR A 212 -16.53 -18.05 -0.57
N THR A 213 -15.36 -17.76 0.00
CA THR A 213 -14.52 -16.59 -0.33
C THR A 213 -13.43 -16.94 -1.34
N LEU A 214 -13.57 -18.03 -2.08
CA LEU A 214 -12.62 -18.41 -3.12
C LEU A 214 -12.72 -17.51 -4.36
N HIS A 215 -11.59 -17.30 -5.03
CA HIS A 215 -11.55 -16.68 -6.36
C HIS A 215 -11.95 -17.72 -7.41
N HIS A 216 -13.07 -17.48 -8.08
CA HIS A 216 -13.58 -18.33 -9.16
C HIS A 216 -12.87 -18.05 -10.48
N ILE A 217 -12.41 -19.10 -11.15
CA ILE A 217 -11.82 -19.06 -12.50
C ILE A 217 -12.77 -19.84 -13.42
N PRO A 218 -13.60 -19.15 -14.22
CA PRO A 218 -14.66 -19.77 -14.99
C PRO A 218 -14.18 -20.94 -15.86
N GLY A 219 -14.80 -22.11 -15.67
CA GLY A 219 -14.53 -23.33 -16.45
C GLY A 219 -13.25 -24.07 -16.04
N VAL A 220 -12.56 -23.60 -15.01
CA VAL A 220 -11.31 -24.20 -14.51
C VAL A 220 -11.48 -24.65 -13.06
N GLY A 221 -12.00 -23.78 -12.19
CA GLY A 221 -12.22 -24.08 -10.79
C GLY A 221 -11.96 -22.88 -9.88
N TYR A 222 -11.44 -23.12 -8.69
CA TYR A 222 -11.32 -22.13 -7.64
C TYR A 222 -9.94 -22.08 -7.00
N ARG A 223 -9.55 -20.88 -6.55
CA ARG A 223 -8.27 -20.61 -5.87
C ARG A 223 -8.44 -19.79 -4.58
N PRO A 224 -7.50 -19.90 -3.63
CA PRO A 224 -7.39 -18.94 -2.53
C PRO A 224 -7.19 -17.52 -3.07
N ILE A 225 -7.72 -16.53 -2.36
CA ILE A 225 -7.52 -15.11 -2.67
C ILE A 225 -6.11 -14.65 -2.29
N ASP A 226 -5.59 -15.16 -1.17
CA ASP A 226 -4.27 -14.77 -0.67
C ASP A 226 -3.64 -15.88 0.20
N PRO A 227 -2.34 -15.73 0.56
CA PRO A 227 -1.62 -16.71 1.38
C PRO A 227 -2.20 -16.92 2.79
N GLN A 228 -2.87 -15.90 3.33
CA GLN A 228 -3.47 -15.97 4.66
C GLN A 228 -4.74 -16.82 4.63
N THR A 229 -5.47 -16.81 3.52
CA THR A 229 -6.67 -17.61 3.30
C THR A 229 -6.42 -19.11 3.53
N ILE A 230 -5.30 -19.67 3.04
CA ILE A 230 -4.96 -21.09 3.29
C ILE A 230 -4.69 -21.35 4.78
N ARG A 231 -3.99 -20.43 5.45
CA ARG A 231 -3.73 -20.53 6.90
C ARG A 231 -5.03 -20.46 7.69
N ASP A 232 -5.95 -19.60 7.29
CA ASP A 232 -7.26 -19.46 7.92
C ASP A 232 -8.07 -20.74 7.75
N TRP A 233 -8.04 -21.39 6.57
CA TRP A 233 -8.69 -22.70 6.40
C TRP A 233 -8.07 -23.78 7.28
N LEU A 234 -6.74 -23.92 7.28
CA LEU A 234 -6.04 -24.93 8.07
C LEU A 234 -6.08 -24.68 9.58
N THR A 235 -6.68 -23.56 10.01
CA THR A 235 -6.92 -23.24 11.42
C THR A 235 -8.42 -23.02 11.72
N ASN A 236 -9.31 -23.32 10.76
CA ASN A 236 -10.75 -23.19 10.93
C ASN A 236 -11.32 -24.49 11.51
N GLU A 237 -11.78 -24.41 12.77
CA GLU A 237 -12.31 -25.51 13.55
C GLU A 237 -13.55 -26.17 12.92
N MET A 238 -14.23 -25.49 11.98
CA MET A 238 -15.27 -26.11 11.17
C MET A 238 -14.79 -27.32 10.37
N LEU A 239 -13.51 -27.41 10.02
CA LEU A 239 -13.01 -28.57 9.29
C LEU A 239 -12.97 -29.86 10.14
N ILE A 240 -13.04 -29.77 11.46
CA ILE A 240 -13.16 -30.91 12.38
C ILE A 240 -14.58 -31.10 12.94
N GLY A 241 -15.57 -30.45 12.33
CA GLY A 241 -16.98 -30.59 12.75
C GLY A 241 -17.38 -29.69 13.91
N TRP A 242 -16.51 -28.77 14.35
CA TRP A 242 -16.83 -27.83 15.43
C TRP A 242 -17.52 -26.59 14.85
N TRP A 243 -18.47 -26.03 15.59
CA TRP A 243 -19.18 -24.82 15.19
C TRP A 243 -19.20 -23.81 16.33
N GLN A 244 -18.63 -22.64 16.09
CA GLN A 244 -18.65 -21.52 17.03
C GLN A 244 -19.63 -20.46 16.49
N PRO A 245 -20.87 -20.36 17.02
CA PRO A 245 -21.89 -19.41 16.56
C PRO A 245 -21.45 -17.95 16.68
N ASP A 246 -20.70 -17.64 17.75
CA ASP A 246 -20.31 -16.30 18.13
C ASP A 246 -18.90 -16.34 18.72
N ALA A 247 -18.03 -15.43 18.30
CA ALA A 247 -16.66 -15.35 18.80
C ALA A 247 -16.62 -14.95 20.29
N ASP A 248 -17.63 -14.21 20.75
CA ASP A 248 -17.72 -13.72 22.13
C ASP A 248 -18.37 -14.73 23.08
N LYS A 249 -18.98 -15.80 22.55
CA LYS A 249 -19.58 -16.87 23.36
C LYS A 249 -18.61 -18.05 23.48
N PRO A 250 -18.47 -18.64 24.69
CA PRO A 250 -17.62 -19.81 24.91
C PRO A 250 -18.22 -21.11 24.33
N ASP A 251 -19.48 -21.10 23.91
CA ASP A 251 -20.21 -22.32 23.53
C ASP A 251 -19.85 -22.77 22.10
N THR A 252 -18.79 -23.57 22.00
CA THR A 252 -18.47 -24.31 20.77
C THR A 252 -19.32 -25.58 20.71
N ILE A 253 -20.11 -25.72 19.64
CA ILE A 253 -20.90 -26.92 19.39
C ILE A 253 -19.98 -27.96 18.74
N ILE A 254 -19.51 -28.91 19.54
CA ILE A 254 -18.70 -30.05 19.08
C ILE A 254 -19.59 -31.01 18.29
N ASP A 255 -19.04 -31.63 17.25
CA ASP A 255 -19.73 -32.58 16.35
C ASP A 255 -21.01 -32.03 15.71
N ASN A 256 -21.00 -30.73 15.36
CA ASN A 256 -22.11 -30.07 14.70
C ASN A 256 -22.41 -30.67 13.31
N HIS A 257 -21.37 -30.99 12.56
CA HIS A 257 -21.44 -31.58 11.23
C HIS A 257 -20.27 -32.55 11.01
N PRO A 258 -20.34 -33.44 10.01
CA PRO A 258 -19.26 -34.38 9.75
C PRO A 258 -17.93 -33.68 9.45
N ALA A 259 -16.84 -34.16 10.05
CA ALA A 259 -15.52 -33.59 9.90
C ALA A 259 -14.92 -33.84 8.50
N VAL A 260 -14.30 -32.80 7.93
CA VAL A 260 -13.55 -32.88 6.67
C VAL A 260 -12.14 -33.40 6.93
N LEU A 261 -11.50 -32.94 8.00
CA LEU A 261 -10.15 -33.32 8.41
C LEU A 261 -10.20 -34.24 9.63
N ASP A 262 -9.22 -35.14 9.71
CA ASP A 262 -8.97 -35.91 10.91
C ASP A 262 -8.56 -34.97 12.08
N TYR A 263 -9.07 -35.25 13.27
CA TYR A 263 -8.83 -34.42 14.45
C TYR A 263 -7.34 -34.28 14.76
N ALA A 264 -6.58 -35.38 14.74
CA ALA A 264 -5.16 -35.36 15.09
C ALA A 264 -4.34 -34.56 14.07
N LEU A 265 -4.63 -34.74 12.78
CA LEU A 265 -3.99 -33.95 11.71
C LEU A 265 -4.28 -32.46 11.85
N PHE A 266 -5.52 -32.09 12.14
CA PHE A 266 -5.90 -30.69 12.31
C PHE A 266 -5.30 -30.09 13.58
N ALA A 267 -5.34 -30.79 14.71
CA ALA A 267 -4.80 -30.32 15.99
C ALA A 267 -3.28 -30.07 15.90
N GLU A 268 -2.53 -30.95 15.22
CA GLU A 268 -1.10 -30.75 14.95
C GLU A 268 -0.86 -29.46 14.16
N GLY A 269 -1.60 -29.28 13.06
CA GLY A 269 -1.49 -28.08 12.23
C GLY A 269 -1.90 -26.80 12.95
N TYR A 270 -2.97 -26.85 13.73
CA TYR A 270 -3.45 -25.72 14.53
C TYR A 270 -2.38 -25.28 15.54
N ALA A 271 -1.81 -26.23 16.29
CA ALA A 271 -0.73 -26.01 17.24
C ALA A 271 0.50 -25.37 16.59
N GLU A 272 0.98 -25.93 15.48
CA GLU A 272 2.14 -25.39 14.74
C GLU A 272 1.87 -24.01 14.13
N LEU A 273 0.65 -23.75 13.64
CA LEU A 273 0.32 -22.49 12.98
C LEU A 273 -0.07 -21.37 13.95
N LYS A 274 -0.74 -21.66 15.06
CA LYS A 274 -1.23 -20.66 16.03
C LYS A 274 -0.31 -20.51 17.24
N GLY A 275 0.45 -21.54 17.59
CA GLY A 275 1.28 -21.58 18.80
C GLY A 275 0.53 -21.96 20.07
N TYR A 276 -0.73 -22.36 19.94
CA TYR A 276 -1.60 -22.83 21.01
C TYR A 276 -2.33 -24.08 20.54
N THR A 277 -2.61 -25.01 21.45
CA THR A 277 -3.49 -26.16 21.20
C THR A 277 -4.95 -25.69 21.09
N LEU A 278 -5.86 -26.59 20.72
CA LEU A 278 -7.30 -26.28 20.64
C LEU A 278 -7.90 -25.96 22.02
N GLU A 279 -7.27 -26.46 23.08
CA GLU A 279 -7.60 -26.20 24.48
C GLU A 279 -7.03 -24.86 24.98
N GLY A 280 -6.25 -24.15 24.14
CA GLY A 280 -5.63 -22.88 24.46
C GLY A 280 -4.29 -22.98 25.19
N GLU A 281 -3.72 -24.18 25.31
CA GLU A 281 -2.41 -24.38 25.94
C GLU A 281 -1.28 -23.93 24.99
N PRO A 282 -0.29 -23.15 25.44
CA PRO A 282 0.82 -22.73 24.58
C PRO A 282 1.71 -23.91 24.21
N VAL A 283 2.19 -23.96 22.95
CA VAL A 283 3.08 -25.01 22.45
C VAL A 283 4.55 -24.68 22.79
N ASP A 284 5.21 -25.58 23.52
CA ASP A 284 6.64 -25.44 23.82
C ASP A 284 7.49 -25.41 22.55
N ASN A 285 8.41 -24.46 22.46
CA ASN A 285 9.29 -24.25 21.30
C ASN A 285 8.56 -23.95 19.99
N TRP A 286 7.39 -23.32 20.05
CA TRP A 286 6.67 -22.86 18.87
C TRP A 286 7.61 -22.11 17.90
N ARG A 287 7.81 -22.69 16.71
CA ARG A 287 8.67 -22.11 15.66
C ARG A 287 7.97 -21.03 14.87
N GLY A 288 6.65 -20.88 15.03
CA GLY A 288 5.86 -19.94 14.27
C GLY A 288 6.43 -18.54 14.43
N ILE A 289 6.93 -18.02 13.30
CA ILE A 289 7.55 -16.71 13.11
C ILE A 289 8.13 -16.16 14.42
N THR A 290 9.20 -16.79 14.94
CA THR A 290 10.00 -16.27 16.07
C THR A 290 10.68 -14.92 15.78
N ARG A 291 10.42 -14.33 14.62
CA ARG A 291 10.23 -12.88 14.61
C ARG A 291 8.85 -12.59 15.22
N ILE A 292 8.74 -12.78 16.54
CA ILE A 292 8.19 -11.69 17.33
C ILE A 292 8.99 -10.51 16.79
N ARG A 293 8.38 -9.75 15.86
CA ARG A 293 8.81 -8.40 15.62
C ARG A 293 8.66 -7.86 17.02
N LYS A 294 9.75 -7.85 17.81
CA LYS A 294 9.82 -7.15 19.09
C LYS A 294 9.00 -5.93 18.80
N THR A 295 7.86 -5.83 19.46
CA THR A 295 6.93 -4.71 19.38
C THR A 295 7.83 -3.52 19.12
N ARG A 296 7.84 -3.00 17.88
CA ARG A 296 8.85 -2.03 17.44
C ARG A 296 8.45 -0.73 18.13
N GLU A 297 8.66 -0.68 19.44
CA GLU A 297 8.58 0.53 20.25
C GLU A 297 9.62 1.51 19.72
N THR A 298 10.74 1.00 19.21
CA THR A 298 11.66 1.77 18.38
C THR A 298 11.16 1.83 16.94
N PRO A 299 10.71 3.01 16.46
CA PRO A 299 10.43 3.22 15.04
C PRO A 299 11.70 2.93 14.22
N PRO A 300 11.57 2.46 12.98
CA PRO A 300 12.72 2.16 12.14
C PRO A 300 13.57 3.40 11.83
N ASP A 301 14.90 3.27 11.87
CA ASP A 301 15.88 4.38 11.74
C ASP A 301 16.01 4.98 10.32
N LEU A 302 14.97 4.92 9.48
CA LEU A 302 15.04 5.32 8.08
C LEU A 302 14.16 6.53 7.78
N LEU A 303 14.74 7.53 7.10
CA LEU A 303 14.14 8.84 6.90
C LEU A 303 12.82 8.82 6.11
N PHE A 304 12.66 7.87 5.19
CA PHE A 304 11.52 7.78 4.29
C PHE A 304 10.60 6.59 4.59
N HIS A 305 10.64 6.06 5.82
CA HIS A 305 9.74 5.00 6.23
C HIS A 305 8.27 5.44 6.07
N GLY A 306 7.48 4.63 5.36
CA GLY A 306 6.06 4.91 5.07
C GLY A 306 5.80 6.00 4.02
N ARG A 307 6.84 6.63 3.47
CA ARG A 307 6.72 7.67 2.42
C ARG A 307 7.34 7.27 1.09
N LEU A 308 8.37 6.41 1.11
CA LEU A 308 8.97 5.89 -0.11
C LEU A 308 8.00 4.97 -0.86
N VAL A 309 7.57 5.42 -2.03
CA VAL A 309 6.75 4.64 -2.96
C VAL A 309 7.66 3.90 -3.93
N VAL A 310 7.31 2.66 -4.29
CA VAL A 310 8.06 1.89 -5.27
C VAL A 310 7.18 1.57 -6.47
N VAL A 311 7.72 1.72 -7.68
CA VAL A 311 7.04 1.33 -8.93
C VAL A 311 7.10 -0.20 -9.05
N PRO A 312 5.98 -0.88 -9.34
CA PRO A 312 5.99 -2.32 -9.52
C PRO A 312 6.83 -2.72 -10.74
N PRO A 313 7.53 -3.87 -10.69
CA PRO A 313 8.39 -4.32 -11.79
C PRO A 313 7.61 -4.73 -13.05
N ALA A 314 6.29 -4.91 -12.95
CA ALA A 314 5.38 -5.24 -14.04
C ALA A 314 3.99 -4.64 -13.76
N PRO A 315 3.21 -4.28 -14.79
CA PRO A 315 1.92 -3.59 -14.63
C PRO A 315 0.81 -4.45 -13.98
N ASP A 316 0.95 -5.78 -14.02
CA ASP A 316 0.06 -6.75 -13.38
C ASP A 316 0.38 -6.98 -11.90
N ARG A 317 1.39 -6.28 -11.36
CA ARG A 317 1.84 -6.43 -9.98
C ARG A 317 1.58 -5.18 -9.17
N THR A 318 1.29 -5.37 -7.89
CA THR A 318 1.32 -4.28 -6.90
C THR A 318 2.67 -4.29 -6.20
N ALA A 319 3.16 -3.14 -5.74
CA ALA A 319 4.43 -3.08 -5.02
C ALA A 319 4.38 -2.16 -3.80
N PHE A 320 5.15 -2.51 -2.78
CA PHE A 320 5.23 -1.78 -1.52
C PHE A 320 6.64 -1.84 -0.93
N ILE A 321 6.98 -0.83 -0.12
CA ILE A 321 8.24 -0.78 0.63
C ILE A 321 8.02 -1.29 2.05
N SER A 322 8.96 -2.09 2.53
CA SER A 322 9.12 -2.41 3.95
C SER A 322 10.51 -1.99 4.42
N VAL A 323 10.66 -1.76 5.73
CA VAL A 323 11.97 -1.48 6.34
C VAL A 323 12.35 -2.62 7.27
N ASP A 324 13.51 -3.20 7.02
CA ASP A 324 14.02 -4.31 7.82
C ASP A 324 15.54 -4.21 8.02
N GLU A 325 15.98 -4.73 9.15
CA GLU A 325 17.37 -4.72 9.57
C GLU A 325 18.06 -5.99 9.04
N HIS A 326 19.20 -5.83 8.39
CA HIS A 326 20.01 -6.96 7.94
C HIS A 326 21.47 -6.70 8.29
N ARG A 327 22.03 -7.56 9.16
CA ARG A 327 23.41 -7.47 9.65
C ARG A 327 23.72 -6.09 10.26
N SER A 328 22.87 -5.63 11.18
CA SER A 328 23.03 -4.33 11.87
C SER A 328 22.98 -3.10 10.97
N LYS A 329 22.35 -3.25 9.79
CA LYS A 329 22.13 -2.15 8.84
C LYS A 329 20.68 -2.14 8.40
N TRP A 330 20.13 -0.95 8.29
CA TRP A 330 18.77 -0.74 7.86
C TRP A 330 18.67 -0.67 6.33
N TYR A 331 17.63 -1.31 5.78
CA TYR A 331 17.37 -1.34 4.35
C TYR A 331 15.91 -1.00 4.05
N TYR A 332 15.70 -0.31 2.92
CA TYR A 332 14.41 -0.31 2.24
C TYR A 332 14.34 -1.56 1.35
N TYR A 333 13.28 -2.35 1.52
CA TYR A 333 13.01 -3.53 0.71
C TYR A 333 11.73 -3.33 -0.08
N GLY A 334 11.83 -3.38 -1.40
CA GLY A 334 10.67 -3.40 -2.29
C GLY A 334 10.18 -4.82 -2.50
N HIS A 335 8.90 -5.00 -2.26
CA HIS A 335 8.16 -6.23 -2.46
C HIS A 335 7.14 -6.03 -3.56
N SER A 336 7.02 -6.98 -4.46
CA SER A 336 5.97 -7.03 -5.47
C SER A 336 5.05 -8.19 -5.19
N ARG A 337 3.74 -7.97 -5.23
CA ARG A 337 2.71 -8.98 -5.10
C ARG A 337 2.07 -9.19 -6.47
N GLN A 338 1.95 -10.45 -6.90
CA GLN A 338 1.24 -10.81 -8.13
C GLN A 338 -0.25 -10.44 -8.04
N ALA A 339 -0.93 -10.34 -9.18
CA ALA A 339 -2.37 -10.05 -9.24
C ALA A 339 -3.20 -11.04 -8.40
N ASP A 340 -2.74 -12.29 -8.29
CA ASP A 340 -3.38 -13.34 -7.49
C ASP A 340 -3.15 -13.21 -5.97
N GLY A 341 -2.34 -12.25 -5.52
CA GLY A 341 -2.04 -12.02 -4.11
C GLY A 341 -1.10 -13.04 -3.44
N MET A 342 -0.85 -14.19 -4.07
CA MET A 342 -0.26 -15.39 -3.45
C MET A 342 1.26 -15.30 -3.29
N VAL A 343 1.94 -14.66 -4.24
CA VAL A 343 3.39 -14.58 -4.24
C VAL A 343 3.84 -13.16 -3.96
N VAL A 344 4.59 -12.99 -2.88
CA VAL A 344 5.30 -11.75 -2.55
C VAL A 344 6.78 -11.94 -2.86
N ASP A 345 7.22 -11.36 -3.97
CA ASP A 345 8.62 -11.37 -4.42
C ASP A 345 9.34 -10.12 -3.91
N LYS A 346 10.48 -10.32 -3.25
CA LYS A 346 11.38 -9.22 -2.92
C LYS A 346 12.26 -8.89 -4.13
N PHE A 347 11.99 -7.79 -4.82
CA PHE A 347 12.69 -7.41 -6.05
C PHE A 347 13.71 -6.27 -5.87
N LEU A 348 13.64 -5.55 -4.76
CA LEU A 348 14.46 -4.37 -4.51
C LEU A 348 15.03 -4.37 -3.10
N SER A 349 16.30 -3.95 -2.96
CA SER A 349 16.98 -3.75 -1.69
C SER A 349 17.88 -2.53 -1.79
N ILE A 350 17.68 -1.57 -0.90
CA ILE A 350 18.38 -0.30 -0.89
C ILE A 350 18.97 -0.08 0.51
N PRO A 351 20.30 0.06 0.65
CA PRO A 351 20.93 0.48 1.90
C PRO A 351 20.36 1.83 2.34
N GLY A 352 19.74 1.89 3.53
CA GLY A 352 18.93 3.02 3.94
C GLY A 352 19.74 4.31 4.14
N ALA A 353 20.72 4.32 5.03
CA ALA A 353 21.52 5.54 5.28
C ALA A 353 22.22 6.11 4.02
N PRO A 354 22.85 5.30 3.15
CA PRO A 354 23.38 5.80 1.88
C PRO A 354 22.32 6.40 0.95
N PHE A 355 21.12 5.84 0.90
CA PHE A 355 20.02 6.39 0.12
C PHE A 355 19.50 7.69 0.71
N ASP A 356 19.32 7.74 2.03
CA ASP A 356 18.87 8.95 2.73
C ASP A 356 19.86 10.11 2.49
N ASN A 357 21.16 9.83 2.53
CA ASN A 357 22.20 10.81 2.22
C ASN A 357 22.14 11.34 0.78
N ILE A 358 21.78 10.53 -0.22
CA ILE A 358 21.61 10.99 -1.61
C ILE A 358 20.53 12.07 -1.68
N VAL A 359 19.41 11.87 -0.99
CA VAL A 359 18.29 12.82 -0.98
C VAL A 359 18.63 14.07 -0.18
N ILE A 360 19.31 13.91 0.97
CA ILE A 360 19.78 15.03 1.80
C ILE A 360 20.76 15.92 1.03
N GLU A 361 21.75 15.33 0.35
CA GLU A 361 22.73 16.10 -0.42
C GLU A 361 22.09 16.83 -1.60
N ARG A 362 21.03 16.28 -2.21
CA ARG A 362 20.27 17.00 -3.23
C ARG A 362 19.54 18.21 -2.65
N LEU A 363 18.89 18.07 -1.50
CA LEU A 363 18.23 19.19 -0.84
C LEU A 363 19.24 20.31 -0.50
N LYS A 364 20.44 19.96 0.00
CA LYS A 364 21.52 20.92 0.23
C LYS A 364 21.97 21.61 -1.06
N ALA A 365 22.08 20.88 -2.16
CA ALA A 365 22.45 21.46 -3.46
C ALA A 365 21.40 22.47 -3.94
N LEU A 366 20.11 22.14 -3.80
CA LEU A 366 19.00 23.04 -4.13
C LEU A 366 19.01 24.30 -3.25
N GLU A 367 19.25 24.17 -1.95
CA GLU A 367 19.36 25.30 -1.01
C GLU A 367 20.52 26.25 -1.40
N ARG A 368 21.69 25.70 -1.75
CA ARG A 368 22.83 26.52 -2.22
C ARG A 368 22.52 27.25 -3.53
N ALA A 369 21.71 26.64 -4.40
CA ALA A 369 21.31 27.21 -5.68
C ALA A 369 20.25 28.34 -5.51
N ASP A 370 19.28 28.18 -4.61
CA ASP A 370 18.27 29.19 -4.31
C ASP A 370 18.36 29.68 -2.85
N ARG A 371 19.08 30.79 -2.65
CA ARG A 371 19.24 31.42 -1.32
C ARG A 371 17.93 31.90 -0.70
N GLN A 372 16.87 32.08 -1.49
CA GLN A 372 15.54 32.49 -1.01
C GLN A 372 14.63 31.29 -0.71
N MET A 373 15.08 30.05 -0.96
CA MET A 373 14.30 28.83 -0.76
C MET A 373 13.69 28.75 0.64
N LYS A 374 14.48 29.03 1.69
CA LYS A 374 13.99 28.99 3.08
C LYS A 374 12.82 29.94 3.31
N ASP A 375 12.84 31.14 2.74
CA ASP A 375 11.81 32.16 2.93
C ASP A 375 10.55 31.81 2.15
N LYS A 376 10.69 31.26 0.93
CA LYS A 376 9.57 30.72 0.14
C LYS A 376 8.90 29.56 0.85
N VAL A 377 9.68 28.58 1.33
CA VAL A 377 9.16 27.43 2.08
C VAL A 377 8.41 27.88 3.32
N LYS A 378 8.98 28.82 4.10
CA LYS A 378 8.31 29.40 5.26
C LYS A 378 6.99 30.07 4.89
N ALA A 379 6.97 30.93 3.88
CA ALA A 379 5.75 31.62 3.44
C ALA A 379 4.64 30.63 3.01
N THR A 380 5.00 29.59 2.26
CA THR A 380 4.06 28.55 1.84
C THR A 380 3.53 27.75 3.03
N LEU A 381 4.40 27.35 3.97
CA LEU A 381 3.97 26.60 5.15
C LEU A 381 3.16 27.47 6.13
N ASP A 382 3.48 28.75 6.27
CA ASP A 382 2.66 29.70 7.05
C ASP A 382 1.27 29.85 6.44
N GLN A 383 1.14 29.89 5.11
CA GLN A 383 -0.14 29.91 4.43
C GLN A 383 -0.94 28.62 4.68
N VAL A 384 -0.28 27.46 4.53
CA VAL A 384 -0.90 26.15 4.82
C VAL A 384 -1.33 26.07 6.27
N TYR A 385 -0.48 26.53 7.21
CA TYR A 385 -0.79 26.56 8.63
C TYR A 385 -1.96 27.50 8.95
N ARG A 386 -2.04 28.69 8.33
CA ARG A 386 -3.20 29.59 8.51
C ARG A 386 -4.48 28.94 8.02
N GLN A 387 -4.47 28.38 6.81
CA GLN A 387 -5.62 27.66 6.26
C GLN A 387 -6.03 26.50 7.16
N GLN A 388 -5.05 25.73 7.63
CA GLN A 388 -5.27 24.65 8.58
C GLN A 388 -5.81 25.19 9.89
N SER A 389 -5.30 26.28 10.45
CA SER A 389 -5.76 26.85 11.72
C SER A 389 -7.22 27.30 11.66
N GLU A 390 -7.66 27.86 10.52
CA GLU A 390 -9.06 28.21 10.27
C GLU A 390 -9.95 26.96 10.24
N ASP A 391 -9.52 25.93 9.52
CA ASP A 391 -10.20 24.63 9.47
C ASP A 391 -10.15 23.92 10.83
N PHE A 392 -9.04 24.04 11.55
CA PHE A 392 -8.77 23.44 12.85
C PHE A 392 -9.63 24.07 13.92
N VAL A 393 -9.87 25.37 13.98
CA VAL A 393 -10.77 25.94 15.01
C VAL A 393 -12.15 25.26 15.00
N SER A 394 -12.58 24.73 13.84
CA SER A 394 -13.82 23.96 13.73
C SER A 394 -13.73 22.55 14.35
N ILE A 395 -12.58 21.87 14.29
CA ILE A 395 -12.46 20.42 14.61
C ILE A 395 -12.41 20.12 16.12
N PRO A 396 -11.51 20.69 16.95
CA PRO A 396 -11.54 20.52 18.40
C PRO A 396 -12.84 21.01 19.01
N ARG A 397 -13.47 22.08 18.48
CA ARG A 397 -14.80 22.50 18.93
C ARG A 397 -15.85 21.42 18.66
N GLN A 398 -15.78 20.75 17.51
CA GLN A 398 -16.64 19.59 17.22
C GLN A 398 -16.32 18.41 18.15
N ILE A 399 -15.04 18.11 18.42
CA ILE A 399 -14.63 17.03 19.35
C ILE A 399 -15.07 17.33 20.78
N GLU A 400 -14.92 18.56 21.27
CA GLU A 400 -15.40 18.99 22.58
C GLU A 400 -16.92 18.93 22.69
N GLY A 401 -17.63 19.36 21.63
CA GLY A 401 -19.08 19.20 21.53
C GLY A 401 -19.50 17.73 21.64
N ILE A 402 -18.80 16.82 20.95
CA ILE A 402 -19.03 15.37 21.04
C ILE A 402 -18.73 14.83 22.45
N LYS A 403 -17.64 15.28 23.08
CA LYS A 403 -17.32 14.89 24.46
C LYS A 403 -18.40 15.35 25.45
N ALA A 404 -18.91 16.58 25.29
CA ALA A 404 -20.00 17.09 26.12
C ALA A 404 -21.28 16.25 25.92
N GLN A 405 -21.60 15.90 24.67
CA GLN A 405 -22.71 15.00 24.34
C GLN A 405 -22.52 13.60 24.95
N LEU A 406 -21.32 13.03 24.91
CA LEU A 406 -21.00 11.74 25.54
C LEU A 406 -21.20 11.78 27.06
N VAL A 407 -20.79 12.86 27.73
CA VAL A 407 -21.01 13.02 29.19
C VAL A 407 -22.50 13.19 29.51
N GLU A 408 -23.23 13.96 28.70
CA GLU A 408 -24.67 14.13 28.87
C GLU A 408 -25.42 12.80 28.64
N ASN A 409 -25.04 12.06 27.60
CA ASN A 409 -25.56 10.74 27.28
C ASN A 409 -25.28 9.75 28.43
N ALA A 410 -24.06 9.72 28.97
CA ALA A 410 -23.72 8.90 30.14
C ALA A 410 -24.56 9.25 31.37
N LYS A 411 -24.81 10.55 31.63
CA LYS A 411 -25.71 10.98 32.72
C LYS A 411 -27.15 10.53 32.49
N LYS A 412 -27.64 10.57 31.24
CA LYS A 412 -28.96 10.02 30.89
C LYS A 412 -29.00 8.53 31.14
N ARG A 413 -27.97 7.77 30.73
CA ARG A 413 -27.87 6.32 30.96
C ARG A 413 -27.92 5.96 32.45
N ILE A 414 -27.21 6.69 33.31
CA ILE A 414 -27.23 6.44 34.76
C ILE A 414 -28.62 6.66 35.37
N ARG A 415 -29.42 7.58 34.80
CA ARG A 415 -30.78 7.88 35.28
C ARG A 415 -31.84 6.94 34.71
N THR A 416 -31.50 6.19 33.68
CA THR A 416 -32.41 5.31 32.95
C THR A 416 -32.12 3.87 33.32
N SER A 417 -33.15 3.09 33.67
CA SER A 417 -32.99 1.67 33.97
C SER A 417 -32.48 0.91 32.73
N GLU A 418 -31.61 -0.09 32.91
CA GLU A 418 -31.11 -0.93 31.81
C GLU A 418 -32.24 -1.68 31.07
N ALA A 419 -33.38 -1.93 31.74
CA ALA A 419 -34.56 -2.55 31.14
C ALA A 419 -35.37 -1.58 30.25
N ASP A 420 -35.08 -0.28 30.29
CA ASP A 420 -35.78 0.73 29.50
C ASP A 420 -35.20 0.76 28.06
N PRO A 421 -36.04 0.67 27.00
CA PRO A 421 -35.60 0.80 25.61
C PRO A 421 -34.75 2.05 25.33
N LEU A 422 -34.95 3.12 26.12
CA LEU A 422 -34.15 4.35 26.04
C LEU A 422 -32.67 4.12 26.33
N TYR A 423 -32.34 3.19 27.23
CA TYR A 423 -30.95 2.86 27.58
C TYR A 423 -30.18 2.33 26.35
N ALA A 424 -30.78 1.38 25.62
CA ALA A 424 -30.20 0.84 24.40
C ALA A 424 -30.04 1.92 23.32
N MET A 425 -30.96 2.90 23.25
CA MET A 425 -30.80 4.02 22.30
C MET A 425 -29.60 4.90 22.66
N LEU A 426 -29.43 5.21 23.94
CA LEU A 426 -28.32 6.02 24.44
C LEU A 426 -26.98 5.31 24.22
N GLU A 427 -26.94 3.98 24.33
CA GLU A 427 -25.73 3.20 24.06
C GLU A 427 -25.30 3.24 22.58
N VAL A 428 -26.27 3.13 21.65
CA VAL A 428 -25.98 3.32 20.21
C VAL A 428 -25.48 4.74 19.92
N GLU A 429 -26.15 5.76 20.47
CA GLU A 429 -25.72 7.15 20.31
C GLU A 429 -24.30 7.38 20.85
N ALA A 430 -23.97 6.80 22.02
CA ALA A 430 -22.62 6.88 22.58
C ALA A 430 -21.57 6.23 21.65
N LYS A 431 -21.89 5.08 21.03
CA LYS A 431 -21.00 4.43 20.06
C LYS A 431 -20.80 5.27 18.80
N GLU A 432 -21.86 5.84 18.23
CA GLU A 432 -21.78 6.73 17.06
C GLU A 432 -20.94 7.98 17.36
N LEU A 433 -21.09 8.56 18.56
CA LEU A 433 -20.29 9.70 19.02
C LEU A 433 -18.80 9.34 19.16
N LEU A 434 -18.48 8.15 19.67
CA LEU A 434 -17.09 7.66 19.77
C LEU A 434 -16.46 7.42 18.39
N GLU A 435 -17.20 6.83 17.44
CA GLU A 435 -16.73 6.65 16.06
C GLU A 435 -16.44 8.01 15.41
N ARG A 436 -17.39 8.96 15.51
CA ARG A 436 -17.21 10.33 15.01
C ARG A 436 -16.02 11.04 15.66
N GLN A 437 -15.81 10.84 16.95
CA GLN A 437 -14.63 11.35 17.64
C GLN A 437 -13.34 10.77 17.04
N GLY A 438 -13.33 9.47 16.72
CA GLY A 438 -12.21 8.80 16.05
C GLY A 438 -11.91 9.36 14.66
N GLU A 439 -12.95 9.62 13.85
CA GLU A 439 -12.79 10.19 12.49
C GLU A 439 -12.29 11.62 12.49
N LEU A 440 -12.85 12.46 13.36
CA LEU A 440 -12.36 13.82 13.56
C LEU A 440 -10.94 13.79 14.13
N GLY A 441 -10.61 12.79 14.94
CA GLY A 441 -9.23 12.48 15.36
C GLY A 441 -8.32 12.19 14.16
N ALA A 442 -8.70 11.28 13.27
CA ALA A 442 -7.91 10.95 12.08
C ALA A 442 -7.81 12.11 11.08
N LYS A 443 -8.87 12.92 10.91
CA LYS A 443 -8.83 14.16 10.12
C LYS A 443 -7.90 15.18 10.76
N LYS A 444 -7.96 15.34 12.09
CA LYS A 444 -7.02 16.15 12.86
C LYS A 444 -5.58 15.68 12.66
N ASP A 445 -5.33 14.37 12.68
CA ASP A 445 -4.00 13.80 12.46
C ASP A 445 -3.51 14.01 11.01
N LYS A 446 -4.41 14.00 10.02
CA LYS A 446 -4.10 14.29 8.61
C LYS A 446 -3.87 15.78 8.35
N LEU A 447 -4.63 16.65 9.03
CA LEU A 447 -4.52 18.10 8.92
C LEU A 447 -3.34 18.65 9.70
N GLY A 448 -2.83 17.92 10.71
CA GLY A 448 -1.56 18.18 11.40
C GLY A 448 -0.33 17.93 10.50
N LEU A 449 -0.36 18.41 9.25
CA LEU A 449 0.82 18.44 8.40
C LEU A 449 1.87 19.35 9.05
N VAL A 450 1.46 20.50 9.56
CA VAL A 450 2.28 21.42 10.35
C VAL A 450 1.69 21.50 11.76
N ASP A 451 2.38 20.96 12.75
CA ASP A 451 1.85 20.89 14.11
C ASP A 451 1.88 22.26 14.81
N SER A 452 2.85 23.10 14.44
CA SER A 452 3.11 24.34 15.16
C SER A 452 3.90 25.35 14.34
N PRO A 453 3.74 26.67 14.58
CA PRO A 453 4.59 27.68 13.96
C PRO A 453 6.06 27.52 14.34
N GLU A 454 6.36 26.92 15.51
CA GLU A 454 7.72 26.57 15.90
C GLU A 454 8.36 25.53 14.97
N GLU A 455 7.57 24.61 14.40
CA GLU A 455 8.05 23.63 13.42
C GLU A 455 8.44 24.30 12.11
N ILE A 456 7.64 25.25 11.63
CA ILE A 456 7.97 26.08 10.46
C ILE A 456 9.27 26.85 10.71
N GLU A 457 9.42 27.45 11.90
CA GLU A 457 10.61 28.21 12.25
C GLU A 457 11.86 27.31 12.39
N LYS A 458 11.71 26.09 12.94
CA LYS A 458 12.78 25.08 12.96
C LYS A 458 13.21 24.70 11.54
N LEU A 459 12.26 24.51 10.63
CA LEU A 459 12.53 24.18 9.24
C LEU A 459 13.20 25.34 8.49
N HIS A 460 12.77 26.58 8.75
CA HIS A 460 13.41 27.79 8.23
C HIS A 460 14.86 27.90 8.69
N ARG A 461 15.14 27.63 9.98
CA ARG A 461 16.50 27.56 10.52
C ARG A 461 17.32 26.44 9.91
N LEU A 462 16.73 25.25 9.73
CA LEU A 462 17.38 24.12 9.08
C LEU A 462 17.79 24.49 7.65
N LEU A 463 16.88 25.04 6.85
CA LEU A 463 17.19 25.46 5.48
C LEU A 463 18.14 26.67 5.44
N GLY A 464 18.21 27.49 6.49
CA GLY A 464 19.15 28.62 6.57
C GLY A 464 20.57 28.24 7.01
N ASN A 465 20.75 27.11 7.70
CA ASN A 465 22.06 26.61 8.15
C ASN A 465 22.05 25.09 8.32
N PHE A 466 21.95 24.37 7.19
CA PHE A 466 21.70 22.93 7.19
C PHE A 466 22.78 22.15 7.94
N GLU A 467 24.06 22.47 7.73
CA GLU A 467 25.17 21.71 8.33
C GLU A 467 25.23 21.84 9.86
N ALA A 468 24.85 22.99 10.42
CA ALA A 468 24.84 23.18 11.87
C ALA A 468 23.59 22.58 12.54
N VAL A 469 22.44 22.66 11.87
CA VAL A 469 21.13 22.31 12.47
C VAL A 469 20.75 20.85 12.23
N TRP A 470 21.09 20.26 11.08
CA TRP A 470 20.72 18.89 10.76
C TRP A 470 21.20 17.83 11.78
N PRO A 471 22.46 17.88 12.27
CA PRO A 471 22.95 16.92 13.26
C PRO A 471 22.21 17.03 14.60
N THR A 472 21.64 18.19 14.93
CA THR A 472 20.90 18.40 16.19
C THR A 472 19.47 17.84 16.13
N PHE A 473 18.95 17.55 14.94
CA PHE A 473 17.63 16.96 14.80
C PHE A 473 17.69 15.46 15.15
N ASP A 474 16.76 15.00 15.97
CA ASP A 474 16.50 13.56 16.13
C ASP A 474 15.84 12.97 14.87
N LEU A 475 15.69 11.65 14.81
CA LEU A 475 15.12 10.99 13.64
C LEU A 475 13.68 11.46 13.35
N ASP A 476 12.86 11.65 14.38
CA ASP A 476 11.46 12.02 14.24
C ASP A 476 11.33 13.42 13.64
N GLN A 477 12.15 14.36 14.11
CA GLN A 477 12.28 15.71 13.57
C GLN A 477 12.77 15.70 12.12
N ARG A 478 13.73 14.83 11.78
CA ARG A 478 14.22 14.66 10.39
C ARG A 478 13.11 14.12 9.48
N GLN A 479 12.39 13.08 9.91
CA GLN A 479 11.26 12.50 9.16
C GLN A 479 10.14 13.51 8.96
N ARG A 480 9.81 14.31 9.99
CA ARG A 480 8.82 15.38 9.92
C ARG A 480 9.24 16.50 8.97
N ALA A 481 10.50 16.94 9.03
CA ALA A 481 11.03 17.92 8.09
C ALA A 481 10.88 17.43 6.64
N PHE A 482 11.31 16.20 6.34
CA PHE A 482 11.17 15.65 4.99
C PHE A 482 9.71 15.38 4.57
N ARG A 483 8.83 15.07 5.51
CA ARG A 483 7.39 14.96 5.26
C ARG A 483 6.77 16.29 4.81
N LEU A 484 7.26 17.42 5.32
CA LEU A 484 6.84 18.77 4.92
C LEU A 484 7.46 19.22 3.60
N LEU A 485 8.71 18.83 3.34
CA LEU A 485 9.46 19.26 2.17
C LEU A 485 9.20 18.41 0.92
N ILE A 486 8.70 17.19 1.05
CA ILE A 486 8.47 16.25 -0.07
C ILE A 486 6.98 15.91 -0.17
N ASN A 487 6.38 16.26 -1.31
CA ASN A 487 5.03 15.84 -1.67
C ASN A 487 5.00 14.33 -1.95
N ARG A 488 5.95 13.84 -2.77
CA ARG A 488 6.02 12.44 -3.19
C ARG A 488 7.46 12.02 -3.52
N ILE A 489 7.87 10.84 -3.06
CA ILE A 489 9.16 10.24 -3.40
C ILE A 489 8.94 8.82 -3.93
N VAL A 490 9.38 8.59 -5.17
CA VAL A 490 9.15 7.35 -5.92
C VAL A 490 10.49 6.75 -6.32
N ILE A 491 10.64 5.44 -6.16
CA ILE A 491 11.77 4.69 -6.69
C ILE A 491 11.32 3.57 -7.64
N GLU A 492 12.04 3.41 -8.73
CA GLU A 492 11.78 2.40 -9.77
C GLU A 492 13.06 1.62 -10.04
N SER A 493 12.95 0.30 -10.17
CA SER A 493 14.09 -0.55 -10.56
C SER A 493 14.16 -0.58 -12.09
N VAL A 494 15.13 0.13 -12.67
CA VAL A 494 15.31 0.23 -14.14
C VAL A 494 16.13 -0.94 -14.67
N SER A 495 17.20 -1.30 -13.96
CA SER A 495 18.05 -2.44 -14.30
C SER A 495 18.57 -3.13 -13.03
N PRO A 496 19.32 -4.24 -13.16
CA PRO A 496 20.02 -4.82 -12.04
C PRO A 496 20.98 -3.88 -11.31
N HIS A 497 21.42 -2.73 -11.85
CA HIS A 497 22.20 -1.74 -11.09
C HIS A 497 21.58 -0.34 -11.05
N TRP A 498 20.75 0.03 -12.02
CA TRP A 498 20.11 1.34 -12.05
C TRP A 498 18.75 1.34 -11.37
N MET A 499 18.55 2.33 -10.51
CA MET A 499 17.24 2.69 -9.97
C MET A 499 16.93 4.13 -10.38
N ARG A 500 15.71 4.42 -10.81
CA ARG A 500 15.25 5.78 -11.04
C ARG A 500 14.58 6.29 -9.76
N LEU A 501 15.13 7.36 -9.19
CA LEU A 501 14.56 8.11 -8.08
C LEU A 501 13.87 9.35 -8.64
N SER A 502 12.60 9.53 -8.32
CA SER A 502 11.82 10.72 -8.66
C SER A 502 11.32 11.38 -7.37
N ILE A 503 11.65 12.65 -7.17
CA ILE A 503 11.23 13.44 -6.02
C ILE A 503 10.37 14.60 -6.50
N ASP A 504 9.13 14.59 -6.06
CA ASP A 504 8.21 15.72 -6.14
C ASP A 504 8.33 16.50 -4.83
N TRP A 505 9.12 17.58 -4.87
CA TRP A 505 9.35 18.47 -3.74
C TRP A 505 8.12 19.35 -3.50
N LEU A 506 8.05 20.01 -2.35
CA LEU A 506 7.17 21.14 -2.17
C LEU A 506 7.46 22.20 -3.26
N ASP A 507 6.43 22.77 -3.88
CA ASP A 507 6.59 23.72 -5.01
C ASP A 507 7.53 24.89 -4.68
N ALA A 508 7.57 25.30 -3.42
CA ALA A 508 8.45 26.36 -2.91
C ALA A 508 9.95 26.01 -2.96
N ILE A 509 10.30 24.71 -3.00
CA ILE A 509 11.67 24.18 -3.16
C ILE A 509 11.95 23.99 -4.65
N SER A 510 11.10 23.22 -5.33
CA SER A 510 11.19 22.97 -6.76
C SER A 510 9.79 22.68 -7.30
N PRO A 511 9.28 23.48 -8.24
CA PRO A 511 7.99 23.22 -8.89
C PRO A 511 8.06 22.07 -9.90
N ARG A 512 9.24 21.45 -10.08
CA ARG A 512 9.49 20.34 -11.01
C ARG A 512 9.90 19.10 -10.24
N VAL A 513 9.53 17.95 -10.81
CA VAL A 513 9.98 16.65 -10.33
C VAL A 513 11.47 16.48 -10.60
N ASP A 514 12.24 16.31 -9.54
CA ASP A 514 13.66 16.00 -9.60
C ASP A 514 13.87 14.52 -9.91
N VAL A 515 14.76 14.21 -10.85
CA VAL A 515 15.02 12.82 -11.28
C VAL A 515 16.51 12.50 -11.19
N ALA A 516 16.82 11.37 -10.55
CA ALA A 516 18.15 10.78 -10.49
C ALA A 516 18.16 9.31 -10.92
N PHE A 517 19.25 8.88 -11.54
CA PHE A 517 19.60 7.47 -11.68
C PHE A 517 20.62 7.09 -10.62
N ILE A 518 20.20 6.21 -9.70
CA ILE A 518 21.03 5.68 -8.64
C ILE A 518 21.67 4.38 -9.09
N TRP A 519 22.99 4.37 -9.18
CA TRP A 519 23.81 3.18 -9.34
C TRP A 519 24.01 2.50 -8.00
N ARG A 520 23.85 1.17 -7.95
CA ARG A 520 24.32 0.34 -6.84
C ARG A 520 25.53 -0.47 -7.28
N ALA A 521 26.54 -0.58 -6.41
CA ALA A 521 27.75 -1.34 -6.72
C ALA A 521 27.49 -2.84 -6.95
N MET A 522 26.48 -3.38 -6.25
CA MET A 522 26.12 -4.80 -6.31
C MET A 522 24.70 -4.91 -6.84
N PRO A 523 24.44 -5.77 -7.83
CA PRO A 523 23.09 -5.89 -8.38
C PRO A 523 22.13 -6.51 -7.36
N THR A 524 20.81 -6.36 -7.56
CA THR A 524 19.85 -7.11 -6.72
C THR A 524 20.22 -8.58 -6.80
N ARG A 525 20.37 -9.24 -5.65
CA ARG A 525 20.72 -10.68 -5.56
C ARG A 525 19.65 -11.62 -6.13
N TYR A 526 18.55 -11.12 -6.69
CA TYR A 526 17.48 -11.97 -7.19
C TYR A 526 17.97 -12.75 -8.41
N GLY A 527 17.96 -14.07 -8.32
CA GLY A 527 18.46 -14.95 -9.37
C GLY A 527 19.99 -15.01 -9.51
N ALA A 528 20.77 -14.03 -9.02
CA ALA A 528 22.20 -13.87 -9.30
C ALA A 528 23.08 -15.14 -9.11
N TYR A 529 22.69 -16.07 -8.23
CA TYR A 529 23.45 -17.30 -7.95
C TYR A 529 22.89 -18.57 -8.61
N ARG A 530 21.71 -18.51 -9.23
CA ARG A 530 21.09 -19.67 -9.89
C ARG A 530 20.73 -19.30 -11.33
N LEU A 531 21.51 -19.81 -12.27
CA LEU A 531 21.13 -19.82 -13.68
C LEU A 531 20.04 -20.89 -13.88
N SER A 532 19.04 -20.55 -14.66
CA SER A 532 18.08 -21.50 -15.22
C SER A 532 18.80 -22.48 -16.16
N GLU A 533 18.20 -23.64 -16.43
CA GLU A 533 18.79 -24.63 -17.36
C GLU A 533 18.99 -24.05 -18.76
N LYS A 534 18.08 -23.20 -19.24
CA LYS A 534 18.22 -22.47 -20.51
C LYS A 534 19.44 -21.54 -20.50
N GLU A 535 19.64 -20.79 -19.42
CA GLU A 535 20.82 -19.91 -19.30
C GLU A 535 22.12 -20.73 -19.23
N LYS A 536 22.11 -21.89 -18.56
CA LYS A 536 23.26 -22.81 -18.54
C LYS A 536 23.56 -23.37 -19.93
N GLU A 537 22.55 -23.71 -20.71
CA GLU A 537 22.71 -24.17 -22.09
C GLU A 537 23.32 -23.07 -22.99
N ILE A 538 22.79 -21.84 -22.89
CA ILE A 538 23.37 -20.67 -23.55
C ILE A 538 24.85 -20.52 -23.18
N LEU A 539 25.18 -20.68 -21.89
CA LEU A 539 26.55 -20.57 -21.41
C LEU A 539 27.45 -21.66 -22.01
N LYS A 540 27.02 -22.93 -22.03
CA LYS A 540 27.80 -24.02 -22.65
C LYS A 540 28.08 -23.76 -24.13
N THR A 541 27.07 -23.32 -24.87
CA THR A 541 27.15 -23.13 -26.33
C THR A 541 27.98 -21.91 -26.70
N HIS A 542 27.78 -20.79 -26.01
CA HIS A 542 28.31 -19.49 -26.44
C HIS A 542 29.53 -19.03 -25.63
N TYR A 543 29.70 -19.43 -24.37
CA TYR A 543 30.78 -18.93 -23.51
C TYR A 543 32.20 -19.14 -24.08
N PRO A 544 32.52 -20.30 -24.71
CA PRO A 544 33.86 -20.54 -25.23
C PRO A 544 34.30 -19.54 -26.30
N ARG A 545 33.39 -19.16 -27.21
CA ARG A 545 33.74 -18.46 -28.46
C ARG A 545 33.11 -17.07 -28.62
N SER A 546 31.97 -16.81 -27.99
CA SER A 546 31.27 -15.53 -28.20
C SER A 546 31.99 -14.37 -27.50
N PRO A 547 32.10 -13.20 -28.15
CA PRO A 547 32.56 -11.96 -27.51
C PRO A 547 31.73 -11.63 -26.27
N ARG A 548 32.30 -10.85 -25.36
CA ARG A 548 31.68 -10.62 -24.05
C ARG A 548 30.35 -9.89 -24.17
N LEU A 549 30.29 -8.87 -25.03
CA LEU A 549 29.06 -8.11 -25.25
C LEU A 549 27.93 -8.99 -25.80
N GLU A 550 28.25 -9.90 -26.73
CA GLU A 550 27.28 -10.85 -27.29
C GLU A 550 26.74 -11.81 -26.22
N LEU A 551 27.59 -12.27 -25.30
CA LEU A 551 27.14 -13.08 -24.15
C LEU A 551 26.23 -12.30 -23.20
N LEU A 552 26.55 -11.04 -22.93
CA LEU A 552 25.71 -10.19 -22.08
C LEU A 552 24.34 -9.94 -22.76
N LYS A 553 24.28 -9.79 -24.10
CA LYS A 553 23.01 -9.71 -24.83
C LYS A 553 22.16 -10.98 -24.67
N LEU A 554 22.80 -12.15 -24.71
CA LEU A 554 22.12 -13.44 -24.53
C LEU A 554 21.67 -13.69 -23.08
N LEU A 555 22.35 -13.08 -22.10
CA LEU A 555 22.09 -13.21 -20.67
C LEU A 555 21.92 -11.81 -20.03
N PRO A 556 20.86 -11.08 -20.39
CA PRO A 556 20.79 -9.63 -20.17
C PRO A 556 20.74 -9.19 -18.70
N ASP A 557 20.28 -10.08 -17.82
CA ASP A 557 20.18 -9.86 -16.37
C ASP A 557 21.43 -10.30 -15.61
N ARG A 558 22.44 -10.85 -16.31
CA ARG A 558 23.64 -11.43 -15.70
C ARG A 558 24.83 -10.51 -15.87
N THR A 559 25.57 -10.33 -14.79
CA THR A 559 26.85 -9.62 -14.82
C THR A 559 27.93 -10.52 -15.40
N TRP A 560 28.99 -9.94 -15.94
CA TRP A 560 30.09 -10.74 -16.46
C TRP A 560 30.76 -11.61 -15.39
N ASN A 561 30.92 -11.10 -14.17
CA ASN A 561 31.40 -11.91 -13.05
C ASN A 561 30.49 -13.11 -12.78
N SER A 562 29.17 -12.92 -12.74
CA SER A 562 28.21 -14.01 -12.54
C SER A 562 28.30 -15.07 -13.65
N ILE A 563 28.43 -14.65 -14.91
CA ILE A 563 28.62 -15.53 -16.07
C ILE A 563 29.92 -16.33 -15.93
N ARG A 564 31.04 -15.66 -15.62
CA ARG A 564 32.36 -16.29 -15.47
C ARG A 564 32.38 -17.32 -14.34
N ASP A 565 31.88 -16.94 -13.17
CA ASP A 565 31.88 -17.79 -11.97
C ASP A 565 31.01 -19.04 -12.23
N GLN A 566 29.88 -18.88 -12.92
CA GLN A 566 29.03 -20.00 -13.31
C GLN A 566 29.69 -20.89 -14.38
N ALA A 567 30.37 -20.31 -15.37
CA ALA A 567 31.08 -21.08 -16.38
C ALA A 567 32.19 -21.93 -15.77
N GLN A 568 32.93 -21.36 -14.81
CA GLN A 568 33.93 -22.08 -14.02
C GLN A 568 33.31 -23.23 -13.22
N ALA A 569 32.19 -23.01 -12.54
CA ALA A 569 31.46 -24.05 -11.81
C ALA A 569 30.98 -25.18 -12.74
N MET A 570 30.74 -24.89 -14.02
CA MET A 570 30.35 -25.83 -15.06
C MET A 570 31.53 -26.41 -15.85
N GLN A 571 32.78 -26.05 -15.50
CA GLN A 571 34.00 -26.44 -16.20
C GLN A 571 34.01 -26.08 -17.70
N VAL A 572 33.35 -24.97 -18.06
CA VAL A 572 33.34 -24.43 -19.43
C VAL A 572 34.43 -23.35 -19.53
N TRP A 573 35.42 -23.58 -20.38
CA TRP A 573 36.55 -22.68 -20.57
C TRP A 573 36.35 -21.75 -21.76
N ARG A 574 37.00 -20.59 -21.71
CA ARG A 574 36.94 -19.59 -22.78
C ARG A 574 38.12 -19.76 -23.74
N GLU A 575 37.84 -19.88 -25.04
CA GLU A 575 38.84 -20.03 -26.10
C GLU A 575 39.31 -18.66 -26.63
N VAL A 576 38.49 -17.61 -26.48
CA VAL A 576 38.76 -16.27 -27.01
C VAL A 576 39.28 -15.34 -25.91
N PRO A 577 40.43 -14.64 -26.13
CA PRO A 577 40.96 -13.69 -25.16
C PRO A 577 39.97 -12.55 -24.89
N THR A 578 39.85 -12.14 -23.63
CA THR A 578 39.01 -11.01 -23.24
C THR A 578 39.73 -9.70 -23.58
N LYS A 579 39.39 -9.07 -24.71
CA LYS A 579 39.93 -7.77 -25.13
C LYS A 579 38.94 -6.60 -24.95
N ASP A 580 37.82 -6.81 -24.27
CA ASP A 580 36.72 -5.84 -24.24
C ASP A 580 36.82 -4.91 -23.01
N ASP A 581 36.76 -3.59 -23.24
CA ASP A 581 36.79 -2.50 -22.23
C ASP A 581 35.53 -2.39 -21.35
N LEU A 582 34.77 -3.49 -21.22
CA LEU A 582 33.54 -3.54 -20.44
C LEU A 582 33.84 -3.80 -18.95
N PHE A 583 33.09 -3.18 -18.04
CA PHE A 583 33.26 -3.34 -16.58
C PHE A 583 32.74 -4.69 -16.13
N GLN A 584 33.51 -5.50 -15.41
CA GLN A 584 33.10 -6.87 -15.04
C GLN A 584 31.79 -6.93 -14.23
N ALA A 585 31.43 -5.83 -13.58
CA ALA A 585 30.22 -5.73 -12.77
C ALA A 585 28.93 -5.50 -13.59
N ILE A 586 28.97 -4.99 -14.83
CA ILE A 586 27.74 -4.63 -15.55
C ILE A 586 27.06 -5.83 -16.21
N CYS A 587 25.74 -5.71 -16.40
CA CYS A 587 24.90 -6.56 -17.26
C CYS A 587 24.41 -5.78 -18.49
N HIS A 588 23.81 -6.46 -19.47
CA HIS A 588 23.33 -5.78 -20.68
C HIS A 588 22.15 -4.85 -20.40
N ARG A 589 21.26 -5.20 -19.46
CA ARG A 589 20.17 -4.31 -19.04
C ARG A 589 20.63 -3.00 -18.44
N ASP A 590 21.87 -2.92 -17.94
CA ASP A 590 22.41 -1.62 -17.46
C ASP A 590 22.69 -0.67 -18.62
N LEU A 591 22.95 -1.21 -19.81
CA LEU A 591 23.16 -0.45 -21.04
C LEU A 591 21.82 -0.14 -21.74
N VAL A 592 20.96 -1.15 -21.84
CA VAL A 592 19.71 -1.12 -22.62
C VAL A 592 18.57 -1.71 -21.76
N PRO A 593 17.97 -0.95 -20.83
CA PRO A 593 17.00 -1.49 -19.86
C PRO A 593 15.76 -2.14 -20.50
N GLY A 594 15.28 -1.54 -21.60
CA GLY A 594 14.11 -2.00 -22.35
C GLY A 594 14.38 -3.17 -23.30
N LEU A 595 15.65 -3.54 -23.52
CA LEU A 595 16.09 -4.53 -24.53
C LEU A 595 15.58 -4.25 -25.96
N ASP A 596 15.25 -2.99 -26.25
CA ASP A 596 14.76 -2.47 -27.52
C ASP A 596 15.87 -1.84 -28.38
N GLY A 597 17.12 -1.89 -27.90
CA GLY A 597 18.28 -1.26 -28.51
C GLY A 597 18.45 0.21 -28.14
N GLN A 598 17.54 0.80 -27.36
CA GLN A 598 17.69 2.17 -26.86
C GLN A 598 18.55 2.19 -25.60
N TYR A 599 19.70 2.85 -25.69
CA TYR A 599 20.59 3.02 -24.55
C TYR A 599 19.98 3.93 -23.50
N LEU A 600 20.22 3.62 -22.22
CA LEU A 600 19.67 4.39 -21.10
C LEU A 600 20.04 5.88 -21.17
N PHE A 601 21.27 6.19 -21.58
CA PHE A 601 21.77 7.54 -21.70
C PHE A 601 22.19 7.84 -23.15
N ARG A 602 21.19 8.04 -24.03
CA ARG A 602 21.31 8.48 -25.44
C ARG A 602 22.01 7.49 -26.38
N ASP A 603 23.27 7.15 -26.11
CA ASP A 603 24.12 6.28 -26.92
C ASP A 603 25.00 5.37 -26.03
N TYR A 604 25.69 4.43 -26.68
CA TYR A 604 26.51 3.41 -26.01
C TYR A 604 27.67 4.05 -25.22
N GLU A 605 28.40 4.96 -25.85
CA GLU A 605 29.58 5.59 -25.30
C GLU A 605 29.23 6.44 -24.07
N THR A 606 28.16 7.24 -24.16
CA THR A 606 27.66 8.07 -23.06
C THR A 606 27.18 7.20 -21.90
N THR A 607 26.42 6.14 -22.20
CA THR A 607 25.95 5.21 -21.17
C THR A 607 27.10 4.52 -20.45
N LEU A 608 28.11 4.06 -21.21
CA LEU A 608 29.30 3.44 -20.65
C LEU A 608 30.14 4.43 -19.83
N ALA A 609 30.22 5.70 -20.24
CA ALA A 609 30.89 6.75 -19.49
C ALA A 609 30.21 7.04 -18.13
N TYR A 610 28.88 7.08 -18.09
CA TYR A 610 28.15 7.27 -16.84
C TYR A 610 28.24 6.05 -15.91
N ILE A 611 28.21 4.84 -16.47
CA ILE A 611 28.45 3.62 -15.70
C ILE A 611 29.87 3.63 -15.12
N ARG A 612 30.88 4.00 -15.92
CA ARG A 612 32.28 4.16 -15.46
C ARG A 612 32.37 5.08 -14.27
N GLU A 613 31.80 6.27 -14.40
CA GLU A 613 31.80 7.27 -13.34
C GLU A 613 31.11 6.74 -12.07
N ALA A 614 29.94 6.10 -12.22
CA ALA A 614 29.20 5.59 -11.09
C ALA A 614 29.89 4.39 -10.40
N ASP A 615 30.47 3.49 -11.18
CA ASP A 615 31.24 2.35 -10.67
C ASP A 615 32.52 2.81 -9.95
N ASP A 616 33.27 3.76 -10.51
CA ASP A 616 34.45 4.34 -9.87
C ASP A 616 34.11 5.02 -8.54
N ASN A 617 32.96 5.69 -8.46
CA ASN A 617 32.51 6.33 -7.24
C ASN A 617 32.02 5.34 -6.18
N THR A 618 31.48 4.19 -6.58
CA THR A 618 30.96 3.19 -5.62
C THR A 618 32.01 2.17 -5.19
N SER A 619 32.86 1.70 -6.10
CA SER A 619 33.92 0.72 -5.84
C SER A 619 35.04 1.27 -4.96
N ARG A 620 35.46 2.52 -5.18
CA ARG A 620 36.61 3.13 -4.48
C ARG A 620 36.25 3.77 -3.14
N LYS A 621 35.05 4.37 -3.02
CA LYS A 621 34.69 5.23 -1.86
C LYS A 621 33.98 4.51 -0.72
N LYS A 622 33.84 3.18 -0.78
CA LYS A 622 33.01 2.39 0.16
C LYS A 622 31.54 2.85 0.23
N ALA A 623 31.09 3.69 -0.69
CA ALA A 623 29.70 4.13 -0.79
C ALA A 623 28.93 3.10 -1.64
N PRO A 624 27.91 2.43 -1.10
CA PRO A 624 27.23 1.36 -1.84
C PRO A 624 26.30 1.89 -2.95
N LEU A 625 26.04 3.20 -3.00
CA LEU A 625 25.17 3.88 -3.95
C LEU A 625 25.84 5.15 -4.48
N TYR A 626 25.55 5.51 -5.74
CA TYR A 626 25.93 6.78 -6.36
C TYR A 626 24.77 7.30 -7.21
N ALA A 627 24.46 8.60 -7.15
CA ALA A 627 23.35 9.20 -7.88
C ALA A 627 23.83 10.11 -9.02
N LEU A 628 23.31 9.88 -10.21
CA LEU A 628 23.43 10.74 -11.38
C LEU A 628 22.14 11.56 -11.51
N TRP A 629 22.20 12.85 -11.19
CA TRP A 629 21.06 13.76 -11.34
C TRP A 629 20.96 14.23 -12.79
N LEU A 630 19.75 14.13 -13.37
CA LEU A 630 19.53 14.50 -14.79
C LEU A 630 19.34 16.00 -15.02
N LEU A 631 19.01 16.75 -13.97
CA LEU A 631 18.76 18.19 -14.05
C LEU A 631 19.92 18.95 -13.41
N SER A 632 20.41 19.97 -14.12
CA SER A 632 21.41 20.92 -13.59
C SER A 632 20.87 21.60 -12.33
N GLU A 633 21.78 21.98 -11.44
CA GLU A 633 21.47 22.73 -10.21
C GLU A 633 20.90 24.14 -10.51
N LYS A 634 21.08 24.65 -11.74
CA LYS A 634 20.60 25.97 -12.17
C LYS A 634 19.35 25.86 -13.02
N VAL A 635 18.33 26.65 -12.67
CA VAL A 635 17.05 26.74 -13.38
C VAL A 635 17.25 27.30 -14.80
N GLU A 636 18.25 28.14 -15.01
CA GLU A 636 18.55 28.80 -16.28
C GLU A 636 19.15 27.84 -17.33
N ASP A 637 19.97 26.88 -16.91
CA ASP A 637 20.55 25.86 -17.80
C ASP A 637 19.48 24.95 -18.41
N LEU A 638 18.33 24.83 -17.74
CA LEU A 638 17.19 24.03 -18.19
C LEU A 638 16.34 24.72 -19.25
N LEU A 639 16.29 26.06 -19.27
CA LEU A 639 15.63 26.79 -20.37
C LEU A 639 16.37 26.53 -21.68
N GLY A 640 17.71 26.51 -21.66
CA GLY A 640 18.52 26.13 -22.82
C GLY A 640 18.29 24.69 -23.28
N LEU A 641 18.17 23.74 -22.34
CA LEU A 641 17.91 22.32 -22.65
C LEU A 641 16.50 22.06 -23.20
N VAL A 642 15.48 22.75 -22.68
CA VAL A 642 14.08 22.65 -23.14
C VAL A 642 13.90 23.35 -24.49
N GLU A 643 14.51 24.52 -24.70
CA GLU A 643 14.52 25.19 -26.01
C GLU A 643 15.27 24.37 -27.06
N GLN A 644 16.35 23.67 -26.70
CA GLN A 644 17.05 22.75 -27.61
C GLN A 644 16.24 21.48 -27.93
N HIS A 645 15.52 20.91 -26.96
CA HIS A 645 14.67 19.73 -27.18
C HIS A 645 13.40 20.03 -27.98
N LEU A 646 12.79 21.19 -27.77
CA LEU A 646 11.58 21.60 -28.51
C LEU A 646 11.90 22.04 -29.96
N ASN A 647 13.13 22.50 -30.24
CA ASN A 647 13.52 22.99 -31.56
C ASN A 647 14.17 21.93 -32.47
N GLY A 648 14.30 20.66 -32.05
CA GLY A 648 14.71 19.56 -32.94
C GLY A 648 16.11 19.67 -33.56
N VAL A 649 16.97 20.57 -33.10
CA VAL A 649 18.36 20.70 -33.55
C VAL A 649 19.28 20.18 -32.46
N GLY A 650 20.06 19.16 -32.81
CA GLY A 650 20.86 18.37 -31.88
C GLY A 650 22.03 19.08 -31.18
N CYS A 651 22.63 18.28 -30.29
CA CYS A 651 23.83 18.53 -29.47
C CYS A 651 23.63 19.39 -28.22
N ALA A 652 23.65 18.71 -27.05
CA ALA A 652 24.09 19.36 -25.82
C ALA A 652 25.54 19.87 -26.02
N PRO A 653 25.91 21.04 -25.48
CA PRO A 653 27.28 21.52 -25.54
C PRO A 653 28.21 20.60 -24.71
N PRO A 654 29.50 20.52 -25.07
CA PRO A 654 30.48 19.82 -24.23
C PRO A 654 30.50 20.45 -22.84
N ILE A 655 30.44 19.60 -21.82
CA ILE A 655 30.66 19.98 -20.43
C ILE A 655 32.03 20.69 -20.36
N PRO A 656 32.14 21.90 -19.77
CA PRO A 656 33.43 22.53 -19.60
C PRO A 656 34.34 21.62 -18.78
N PRO A 657 35.63 21.46 -19.14
CA PRO A 657 36.56 20.66 -18.35
C PRO A 657 36.57 21.20 -16.91
N LYS A 658 36.50 20.28 -15.93
CA LYS A 658 36.61 20.61 -14.50
C LYS A 658 37.77 21.59 -14.27
N PRO A 659 37.62 22.64 -13.44
CA PRO A 659 38.77 23.41 -13.01
C PRO A 659 39.76 22.45 -12.33
N ALA A 660 41.00 22.46 -12.82
CA ALA A 660 42.06 21.64 -12.26
C ALA A 660 42.13 21.87 -10.75
N VAL A 661 41.95 20.80 -9.98
CA VAL A 661 42.28 20.80 -8.55
C VAL A 661 43.78 21.07 -8.47
N ARG A 662 44.15 22.30 -8.08
CA ARG A 662 45.53 22.60 -7.67
C ARG A 662 45.81 21.79 -6.41
N ILE A 663 46.48 20.66 -6.58
CA ILE A 663 47.13 19.97 -5.49
C ILE A 663 48.34 20.83 -5.11
N ASN A 664 48.23 21.58 -4.03
CA ASN A 664 49.41 22.13 -3.36
C ASN A 664 50.14 20.95 -2.72
N LEU A 665 51.19 20.47 -3.39
CA LEU A 665 52.18 19.57 -2.80
C LEU A 665 53.06 20.37 -1.83
N PRO A 666 53.21 19.96 -0.56
CA PRO A 666 54.29 20.47 0.27
C PRO A 666 55.61 19.80 -0.16
N PHE A 667 56.64 20.63 -0.27
CA PHE A 667 58.02 20.26 -0.60
C PHE A 667 58.65 19.32 0.46
N ASN A 668 59.28 18.27 -0.06
CA ASN A 668 60.51 17.57 0.35
C ASN A 668 61.02 17.66 1.81
N GLU A 669 61.11 16.49 2.45
CA GLU A 669 62.32 16.08 3.19
C GLU A 669 62.78 14.69 2.71
N PRO A 670 64.09 14.46 2.45
CA PRO A 670 64.61 13.20 1.98
C PRO A 670 64.85 12.19 3.12
N PRO A 671 64.77 10.87 2.86
CA PRO A 671 64.96 9.85 3.89
C PRO A 671 66.42 9.75 4.33
N LYS A 672 66.70 10.07 5.60
CA LYS A 672 67.88 9.59 6.31
C LYS A 672 67.57 8.20 6.85
N CYS A 673 68.26 7.16 6.37
CA CYS A 673 68.59 5.96 7.14
C CYS A 673 69.49 5.03 6.31
N LEU A 674 70.81 5.09 6.52
CA LEU A 674 71.70 3.96 6.32
C LEU A 674 72.89 4.06 7.28
N ARG A 675 73.06 2.98 8.05
CA ARG A 675 74.22 2.53 8.84
C ARG A 675 74.47 3.18 10.22
N ALA A 676 74.29 2.37 11.26
CA ALA A 676 75.43 1.70 11.89
C ALA A 676 74.96 0.50 12.74
N ALA A 677 75.41 -0.69 12.35
CA ALA A 677 75.50 -1.87 13.20
C ALA A 677 77.00 -2.13 13.42
N SER A 678 77.42 -2.11 14.69
CA SER A 678 78.72 -2.52 15.22
C SER A 678 78.62 -2.30 16.75
N ALA A 679 78.96 -3.20 17.66
CA ALA A 679 79.76 -4.42 17.60
C ALA A 679 79.58 -5.21 18.92
N ASN A 680 80.31 -6.34 18.99
CA ASN A 680 80.67 -7.21 20.14
C ASN A 680 79.83 -8.50 20.17
N VAL A 681 80.41 -9.70 20.04
CA VAL A 681 81.59 -10.25 20.75
C VAL A 681 82.28 -11.35 19.90
N SER A 682 83.61 -11.48 20.11
CA SER A 682 84.59 -12.53 19.72
C SER A 682 85.07 -12.63 18.28
#